data_AF-A0A5C7ZQF3-F1
#
_entry.id   AF-A0A5C7ZQF3-F1
#
_cell.length_a   1.000
_cell.length_b   1.000
_cell.length_c   1.000
_cell.angle_alpha   90.00
_cell.angle_beta   90.00
_cell.angle_gamma   90.00
#
_symmetry.space_group_name_H-M   'P 1'
#
loop_
_entity.id
_entity.type
_entity.pdbx_description
1 polymer ?
#
loop_
_entity_poly.entity_id
_entity_poly.type
_entity_poly.pdbx_seq_one_letter_code
_entity_poly.pdbx_strand_id
1 'polypeptide(L)'
;MNIPRFFFPTLLLIALVIPGAQAATAPDLRLDVSLDPKSRQFKATAELESRETIFHFALHESLRISEARAGDKALAVERSGGQKGYPQWHIHIGKPNQKLTIRYEGILPALEKNRDHRSVLGGMPPMAAPEGSFLAAGAAWYPRPGPMFSYRVTLAVPHDQRALVAGRRTAETLPASASENYRASYEFNQPTDGIDLMAGPWIVREKTMRRPGQEPIQLRTFFTAELDALPGLAQGYLDDTQAYIARYSRDIGAYPYSEFSIVASPLPTGFGMPTLTYLGTDVLRLPFIRKTSLGHEILHNWWGNGVYVDYERGNWSEGLTTFMADYAYKEDESPVAAQEMRLSWLRDAAVFADDKSSSLREFRARADAAGAALGYGKAAMFFVMLRDHLGKKTFDQGIRNFWTAQRFRVASWDDLQAAFEQSSGQRLGEFFSAWLDQTTLPDVSIASAELTKAGKQQRLSITFQKRNADIPLRLPIELRSPGRQQVQWLTLAPNSDRAILTLPFAPQSLRLDPEMRVWRRLATNQLPSILRQWLAAKNPQVLNVATAGEPQAAVNQLVERFFEARPTRLTVSQLLAAATGKNPVLIAGTHAEVDQTLAAAGLPPRPTQFKAKGHAQVWTVAGTTFPLAVISGRDAAAILALQRGLPHYGSQSWLVFEQGRAVDKGVWPARVPEIKITRARGTK
;
A
#
# COMPACT_ATOMS: atom_id res chain seq x y z
N MET A 1 -58.83 -46.35 31.04
CA MET A 1 -59.49 -45.05 31.35
C MET A 1 -58.41 -43.97 31.30
N ASN A 2 -58.28 -43.19 30.23
CA ASN A 2 -59.03 -41.95 29.92
C ASN A 2 -58.91 -40.92 31.08
N ILE A 3 -58.41 -39.68 31.00
CA ILE A 3 -58.19 -38.58 30.00
C ILE A 3 -57.18 -37.58 30.70
N PRO A 4 -56.76 -36.40 30.17
CA PRO A 4 -55.73 -36.07 29.18
C PRO A 4 -54.59 -35.16 29.73
N ARG A 5 -53.58 -34.87 28.88
CA ARG A 5 -52.62 -33.77 29.09
C ARG A 5 -53.16 -32.47 28.52
N PHE A 6 -53.27 -31.42 29.35
CA PHE A 6 -53.48 -30.04 28.90
C PHE A 6 -52.15 -29.29 28.84
N PHE A 7 -51.86 -28.73 27.67
CA PHE A 7 -50.79 -27.76 27.41
C PHE A 7 -51.13 -26.40 28.04
N PHE A 8 -50.19 -25.82 28.78
CA PHE A 8 -50.16 -24.40 29.11
C PHE A 8 -48.90 -23.78 28.47
N PRO A 9 -49.01 -22.69 27.67
CA PRO A 9 -47.84 -22.01 27.15
C PRO A 9 -47.27 -21.09 28.24
N THR A 10 -45.99 -21.29 28.58
CA THR A 10 -45.26 -20.39 29.47
C THR A 10 -44.83 -19.15 28.67
N LEU A 11 -45.36 -17.99 29.03
CA LEU A 11 -44.89 -16.69 28.54
C LEU A 11 -43.41 -16.52 28.90
N LEU A 12 -42.53 -16.43 27.89
CA LEU A 12 -41.14 -16.03 28.06
C LEU A 12 -41.10 -14.50 28.16
N LEU A 13 -40.85 -13.95 29.35
CA LEU A 13 -40.51 -12.54 29.51
C LEU A 13 -39.14 -12.30 28.85
N ILE A 14 -39.15 -11.68 27.67
CA ILE A 14 -37.94 -11.11 27.06
C ILE A 14 -37.61 -9.84 27.84
N ALA A 15 -36.60 -9.92 28.71
CA ALA A 15 -36.01 -8.74 29.32
C ALA A 15 -35.33 -7.91 28.21
N LEU A 16 -35.98 -6.82 27.80
CA LEU A 16 -35.35 -5.76 27.02
C LEU A 16 -34.21 -5.16 27.86
N VAL A 17 -32.98 -5.57 27.55
CA VAL A 17 -31.78 -4.85 28.00
C VAL A 17 -31.74 -3.54 27.23
N ILE A 18 -32.29 -2.49 27.83
CA ILE A 18 -32.05 -1.12 27.39
C ILE A 18 -30.54 -0.87 27.56
N PRO A 19 -29.80 -0.47 26.51
CA PRO A 19 -28.41 -0.09 26.67
C PRO A 19 -28.40 1.17 27.55
N GLY A 20 -27.93 1.02 28.79
CA GLY A 20 -27.70 2.15 29.68
C GLY A 20 -26.70 3.10 29.01
N ALA A 21 -27.05 4.39 28.96
CA ALA A 21 -26.12 5.44 28.60
C ALA A 21 -24.92 5.35 29.57
N GLN A 22 -23.80 4.80 29.10
CA GLN A 22 -22.53 4.93 29.79
C GLN A 22 -22.23 6.43 29.87
N ALA A 23 -22.17 6.98 31.08
CA ALA A 23 -21.60 8.30 31.30
C ALA A 23 -20.21 8.33 30.64
N ALA A 24 -20.00 9.25 29.70
CA ALA A 24 -18.72 9.33 28.99
C ALA A 24 -17.60 9.55 30.02
N THR A 25 -16.69 8.58 30.10
CA THR A 25 -15.46 8.73 30.89
C THR A 25 -14.69 9.94 30.41
N ALA A 26 -14.15 10.74 31.33
CA ALA A 26 -13.31 11.87 30.95
C ALA A 26 -12.11 11.37 30.12
N PRO A 27 -11.67 12.12 29.08
CA PRO A 27 -10.51 11.73 28.28
C PRO A 27 -9.23 11.77 29.12
N ASP A 28 -8.26 10.93 28.80
CA ASP A 28 -6.96 10.88 29.49
C ASP A 28 -6.17 12.18 29.34
N LEU A 29 -6.34 12.88 28.21
CA LEU A 29 -5.71 14.16 27.92
C LEU A 29 -6.72 15.19 27.37
N ARG A 30 -6.72 16.40 27.92
CA ARG A 30 -7.35 17.58 27.32
C ARG A 30 -6.28 18.58 26.93
N LEU A 31 -6.37 19.10 25.71
CA LEU A 31 -5.48 20.15 25.20
C LEU A 31 -6.30 21.35 24.76
N ASP A 32 -5.94 22.54 25.23
CA ASP A 32 -6.33 23.81 24.63
C ASP A 32 -5.10 24.41 23.94
N VAL A 33 -5.16 24.56 22.62
CA VAL A 33 -4.03 24.92 21.77
C VAL A 33 -4.34 26.19 21.00
N SER A 34 -3.42 27.15 21.03
CA SER A 34 -3.39 28.28 20.11
C SER A 34 -2.14 28.21 19.25
N LEU A 35 -2.33 28.30 17.93
CA LEU A 35 -1.26 28.30 16.94
C LEU A 35 -1.48 29.47 15.97
N ASP A 36 -0.48 30.33 15.85
CA ASP A 36 -0.39 31.31 14.76
C ASP A 36 0.66 30.82 13.76
N PRO A 37 0.27 30.31 12.58
CA PRO A 37 1.21 29.80 11.59
C PRO A 37 2.19 30.84 11.03
N LYS A 38 1.82 32.13 11.03
CA LYS A 38 2.64 33.21 10.48
C LYS A 38 3.76 33.63 11.43
N SER A 39 3.42 33.85 12.70
CA SER A 39 4.43 34.16 13.73
C SER A 39 5.09 32.89 14.28
N ARG A 40 4.53 31.71 13.99
CA ARG A 40 4.87 30.39 14.54
C ARG A 40 4.71 30.33 16.07
N GLN A 41 4.01 31.29 16.67
CA GLN A 41 3.72 31.26 18.09
C GLN A 41 2.78 30.10 18.38
N PHE A 42 3.17 29.30 19.37
CA PHE A 42 2.40 28.17 19.86
C PHE A 42 2.22 28.32 21.37
N LYS A 43 1.00 28.10 21.83
CA LYS A 43 0.64 28.06 23.25
C LYS A 43 -0.29 26.88 23.48
N ALA A 44 -0.07 26.17 24.57
CA ALA A 44 -0.96 25.08 24.95
C ALA A 44 -1.12 24.95 26.46
N THR A 45 -2.31 24.51 26.86
CA THR A 45 -2.61 24.02 28.20
C THR A 45 -3.01 22.55 28.09
N ALA A 46 -2.27 21.68 28.76
CA ALA A 46 -2.59 20.27 28.89
C ALA A 46 -3.19 19.98 30.26
N GLU A 47 -4.31 19.27 30.31
CA GLU A 47 -4.87 18.68 31.53
C GLU A 47 -4.88 17.16 31.38
N LEU A 48 -4.28 16.46 32.33
CA LEU A 48 -4.23 14.99 32.35
C LEU A 48 -4.22 14.47 33.79
N GLU A 49 -4.50 13.19 33.97
CA GLU A 49 -4.34 12.51 35.25
C GLU A 49 -3.17 11.52 35.15
N SER A 50 -2.14 11.72 35.96
CA SER A 50 -1.03 10.77 36.04
C SER A 50 -1.35 9.66 37.02
N ARG A 51 -1.17 8.40 36.62
CA ARG A 51 -1.29 7.24 37.51
C ARG A 51 -0.07 7.05 38.42
N GLU A 52 1.00 7.80 38.16
CA GLU A 52 2.28 7.71 38.85
C GLU A 52 2.53 8.95 39.70
N THR A 53 3.39 8.82 40.71
CA THR A 53 3.82 9.94 41.57
C THR A 53 4.79 10.89 40.89
N ILE A 54 5.45 10.41 39.82
CA ILE A 54 6.34 11.18 38.96
C ILE A 54 5.79 11.03 37.54
N PHE A 55 5.55 12.13 36.84
CA PHE A 55 5.09 12.10 35.45
C PHE A 55 6.22 12.50 34.52
N HIS A 56 6.59 11.59 33.61
CA HIS A 56 7.65 11.77 32.62
C HIS A 56 7.08 12.11 31.25
N PHE A 57 7.64 13.11 30.58
CA PHE A 57 7.23 13.48 29.23
C PHE A 57 8.34 14.22 28.48
N ALA A 58 8.23 14.23 27.15
CA ALA A 58 9.08 15.01 26.27
C ALA A 58 8.36 16.27 25.79
N LEU A 59 9.09 17.34 25.60
CA LEU A 59 8.66 18.45 24.74
C LEU A 59 9.79 18.80 23.76
N HIS A 60 9.44 19.22 22.55
CA HIS A 60 10.42 19.74 21.60
C HIS A 60 11.15 20.96 22.19
N GLU A 61 12.44 21.13 21.88
CA GLU A 61 13.30 22.17 22.47
C GLU A 61 12.81 23.61 22.20
N SER A 62 11.95 23.80 21.20
CA SER A 62 11.32 25.08 20.90
C SER A 62 10.21 25.48 21.88
N LEU A 63 9.82 24.57 22.79
CA LEU A 63 8.74 24.75 23.74
C LEU A 63 9.31 24.87 25.16
N ARG A 64 8.79 25.84 25.92
CA ARG A 64 9.12 26.07 27.32
C ARG A 64 7.87 25.91 28.18
N ILE A 65 8.03 25.27 29.33
CA ILE A 65 6.97 25.10 30.31
C ILE A 65 6.92 26.37 31.16
N SER A 66 5.78 27.04 31.17
CA SER A 66 5.56 28.26 31.95
C SER A 66 4.94 27.97 33.32
N GLU A 67 4.18 26.88 33.44
CA GLU A 67 3.49 26.52 34.67
C GLU A 67 3.17 25.02 34.72
N ALA A 68 3.29 24.41 35.90
CA ALA A 68 2.73 23.11 36.20
C ALA A 68 2.00 23.14 37.55
N ARG A 69 0.79 22.58 37.62
CA ARG A 69 -0.04 22.55 38.84
C ARG A 69 -0.74 21.23 39.05
N ALA A 70 -0.92 20.82 40.30
CA ALA A 70 -1.91 19.82 40.70
C ALA A 70 -2.98 20.49 41.59
N GLY A 71 -4.19 20.65 41.06
CA GLY A 71 -5.19 21.54 41.65
C GLY A 71 -4.63 22.97 41.77
N ASP A 72 -4.69 23.56 42.97
CA ASP A 72 -4.15 24.90 43.23
C ASP A 72 -2.65 24.93 43.50
N LYS A 73 -2.02 23.77 43.71
CA LYS A 73 -0.60 23.66 44.10
C LYS A 73 0.32 23.75 42.88
N ALA A 74 1.22 24.73 42.88
CA ALA A 74 2.32 24.80 41.91
C ALA A 74 3.32 23.64 42.13
N LEU A 75 3.77 23.03 41.02
CA LEU A 75 4.71 21.92 41.03
C LEU A 75 6.04 22.34 40.39
N ALA A 76 7.14 21.79 40.91
CA ALA A 76 8.44 21.92 40.29
C ALA A 76 8.50 21.04 39.03
N VAL A 77 9.08 21.59 37.98
CA VAL A 77 9.32 20.92 36.69
C VAL A 77 10.81 20.82 36.51
N GLU A 78 11.31 19.60 36.37
CA GLU A 78 12.74 19.33 36.30
C GLU A 78 13.09 18.68 34.96
N ARG A 79 14.23 19.05 34.40
CA ARG A 79 14.73 18.50 33.14
C ARG A 79 15.62 17.29 33.45
N SER A 80 15.34 16.15 32.84
CA SER A 80 16.03 14.86 33.09
C SER A 80 16.93 14.38 31.96
N GLY A 81 17.28 15.27 31.01
CA GLY A 81 18.11 14.95 29.85
C GLY A 81 17.29 14.87 28.56
N GLY A 82 17.60 13.91 27.68
CA GLY A 82 16.88 13.67 26.44
C GLY A 82 17.76 13.62 25.19
N GLN A 83 17.17 13.18 24.07
CA GLN A 83 17.84 13.25 22.77
C GLN A 83 17.93 14.71 22.31
N LYS A 84 18.88 15.02 21.42
CA LYS A 84 19.02 16.36 20.83
C LYS A 84 17.70 16.79 20.17
N GLY A 85 17.21 17.99 20.51
CA GLY A 85 15.91 18.50 20.03
C GLY A 85 14.70 18.10 20.88
N TYR A 86 14.82 17.09 21.74
CA TYR A 86 13.71 16.49 22.49
C TYR A 86 14.04 16.32 23.98
N PRO A 87 14.15 17.43 24.74
CA PRO A 87 14.33 17.37 26.19
C PRO A 87 13.22 16.58 26.88
N GLN A 88 13.64 15.75 27.84
CA GLN A 88 12.78 15.03 28.77
C GLN A 88 12.60 15.86 30.05
N TRP A 89 11.39 15.80 30.58
CA TRP A 89 10.96 16.50 31.77
C TRP A 89 10.28 15.52 32.72
N HIS A 90 10.37 15.81 34.01
CA HIS A 90 9.57 15.12 35.01
C HIS A 90 8.95 16.10 36.00
N ILE A 91 7.76 15.73 36.48
CA ILE A 91 7.00 16.49 37.48
C ILE A 91 6.70 15.56 38.66
N HIS A 92 7.10 15.98 39.86
CA HIS A 92 6.76 15.31 41.11
C HIS A 92 5.35 15.71 41.56
N ILE A 93 4.37 14.85 41.32
CA ILE A 93 2.96 15.08 41.62
C ILE A 93 2.66 14.77 43.09
N GLY A 94 3.41 13.82 43.67
CA GLY A 94 3.35 13.44 45.09
C GLY A 94 2.23 12.46 45.44
N LYS A 95 1.11 12.45 44.72
CA LYS A 95 0.06 11.42 44.82
C LYS A 95 -0.40 10.95 43.43
N PRO A 96 -0.67 9.65 43.24
CA PRO A 96 -1.23 9.15 41.98
C PRO A 96 -2.67 9.66 41.76
N ASN A 97 -3.10 9.66 40.51
CA ASN A 97 -4.42 10.08 40.03
C ASN A 97 -4.79 11.54 40.37
N GLN A 98 -3.80 12.40 40.57
CA GLN A 98 -4.06 13.84 40.65
C GLN A 98 -4.14 14.45 39.26
N LYS A 99 -5.12 15.36 39.09
CA LYS A 99 -5.21 16.20 37.91
C LYS A 99 -4.02 17.14 37.84
N LEU A 100 -3.29 17.03 36.75
CA LEU A 100 -2.13 17.83 36.41
C LEU A 100 -2.50 18.79 35.29
N THR A 101 -2.22 20.08 35.48
CA THR A 101 -2.30 21.10 34.44
C THR A 101 -0.90 21.58 34.09
N ILE A 102 -0.51 21.51 32.82
CA ILE A 102 0.78 21.98 32.31
C ILE A 102 0.52 23.06 31.27
N ARG A 103 1.06 24.26 31.47
CA ARG A 103 1.05 25.34 30.47
C ARG A 103 2.43 25.50 29.87
N TYR A 104 2.47 25.62 28.56
CA TYR A 104 3.72 25.73 27.81
C TYR A 104 3.51 26.50 26.52
N GLU A 105 4.59 27.12 26.04
CA GLU A 105 4.55 27.98 24.87
C GLU A 105 5.91 28.04 24.18
N GLY A 106 5.94 28.56 22.96
CA GLY A 106 7.19 28.69 22.21
C GLY A 106 6.99 29.23 20.80
N ILE A 107 8.08 29.20 20.04
CA ILE A 107 8.09 29.53 18.61
C ILE A 107 8.48 28.26 17.86
N LEU A 108 7.54 27.70 17.12
CA LEU A 108 7.76 26.47 16.38
C LEU A 108 8.78 26.66 15.24
N PRO A 109 9.54 25.61 14.88
CA PRO A 109 10.34 25.58 13.67
C PRO A 109 9.56 25.94 12.40
N ALA A 110 10.25 26.51 11.42
CA ALA A 110 9.69 26.78 10.10
C ALA A 110 9.41 25.47 9.36
N LEU A 111 8.44 25.48 8.44
CA LEU A 111 8.23 24.39 7.50
C LEU A 111 9.44 24.23 6.57
N GLU A 112 10.01 23.02 6.52
CA GLU A 112 11.12 22.67 5.63
C GLU A 112 10.61 22.18 4.27
N LYS A 113 10.50 23.09 3.29
CA LYS A 113 9.89 22.81 1.98
C LYS A 113 10.69 21.89 1.05
N ASN A 114 12.01 21.84 1.22
CA ASN A 114 12.89 21.08 0.32
C ASN A 114 13.04 19.60 0.72
N ARG A 115 12.13 19.09 1.55
CA ARG A 115 12.12 17.69 1.96
C ARG A 115 11.62 16.80 0.83
N ASP A 116 12.41 15.77 0.51
CA ASP A 116 11.95 14.69 -0.36
C ASP A 116 11.00 13.75 0.40
N HIS A 117 10.34 12.84 -0.32
CA HIS A 117 9.37 11.91 0.29
C HIS A 117 10.01 11.02 1.37
N ARG A 118 11.32 10.70 1.27
CA ARG A 118 12.01 9.84 2.26
C ARG A 118 12.27 10.57 3.57
N SER A 119 12.67 11.85 3.49
CA SER A 119 12.92 12.70 4.66
C SER A 119 11.65 13.08 5.42
N VAL A 120 10.47 13.00 4.79
CA VAL A 120 9.17 13.15 5.43
C VAL A 120 8.81 11.92 6.29
N LEU A 121 9.33 10.74 5.96
CA LEU A 121 9.12 9.50 6.73
C LEU A 121 10.02 9.37 7.97
N GLY A 122 11.12 10.13 8.04
CA GLY A 122 12.16 10.02 9.08
C GLY A 122 11.90 10.79 10.38
N GLY A 123 10.66 11.22 10.63
CA GLY A 123 10.29 12.10 11.75
C GLY A 123 10.49 13.58 11.42
N MET A 124 9.53 14.41 11.86
CA MET A 124 9.51 15.84 11.59
C MET A 124 9.36 16.61 12.91
N PRO A 125 10.09 17.72 13.10
CA PRO A 125 9.83 18.62 14.21
C PRO A 125 8.42 19.22 14.09
N PRO A 126 7.87 19.81 15.16
CA PRO A 126 6.54 20.43 15.12
C PRO A 126 6.62 21.74 14.33
N MET A 127 6.32 21.71 13.03
CA MET A 127 6.56 22.82 12.11
C MET A 127 5.32 23.67 11.88
N ALA A 128 5.51 24.98 11.74
CA ALA A 128 4.46 25.91 11.37
C ALA A 128 4.86 26.84 10.21
N ALA A 129 3.89 27.05 9.31
CA ALA A 129 3.94 28.04 8.23
C ALA A 129 2.53 28.41 7.75
N PRO A 130 2.32 29.64 7.21
CA PRO A 130 1.01 30.10 6.70
C PRO A 130 0.37 29.20 5.64
N GLU A 131 1.19 28.62 4.76
CA GLU A 131 0.80 27.69 3.69
C GLU A 131 0.43 26.29 4.20
N GLY A 132 0.81 25.97 5.44
CA GLY A 132 0.45 24.75 6.13
C GLY A 132 1.41 24.41 7.27
N SER A 133 0.85 23.98 8.38
CA SER A 133 1.55 23.58 9.61
C SER A 133 1.30 22.10 9.87
N PHE A 134 2.32 21.39 10.35
CA PHE A 134 2.21 19.98 10.72
C PHE A 134 3.00 19.67 11.98
N LEU A 135 2.28 19.23 13.00
CA LEU A 135 2.82 18.83 14.29
C LEU A 135 2.54 17.33 14.45
N ALA A 136 3.50 16.51 14.06
CA ALA A 136 3.36 15.05 14.10
C ALA A 136 3.25 14.51 15.53
N ALA A 137 2.57 13.38 15.73
CA ALA A 137 2.40 12.76 17.04
C ALA A 137 3.73 12.48 17.78
N GLY A 138 4.77 12.13 17.03
CA GLY A 138 6.13 11.88 17.55
C GLY A 138 6.99 13.13 17.72
N ALA A 139 6.48 14.33 17.39
CA ALA A 139 7.24 15.58 17.40
C ALA A 139 7.34 16.24 18.79
N ALA A 140 6.88 15.56 19.84
CA ALA A 140 6.88 16.04 21.22
C ALA A 140 6.28 17.45 21.39
N TRP A 141 5.14 17.73 20.75
CA TRP A 141 4.45 19.02 20.90
C TRP A 141 3.41 19.02 22.05
N TYR A 142 3.22 17.89 22.72
CA TYR A 142 2.31 17.74 23.86
C TYR A 142 2.86 16.74 24.89
N PRO A 143 2.52 16.89 26.18
CA PRO A 143 2.86 15.92 27.22
C PRO A 143 2.01 14.65 27.04
N ARG A 144 2.60 13.61 26.46
CA ARG A 144 1.92 12.34 26.20
C ARG A 144 1.61 11.60 27.52
N PRO A 145 0.34 11.23 27.81
CA PRO A 145 -0.04 10.60 29.07
C PRO A 145 0.31 9.11 29.16
N GLY A 146 0.52 8.44 28.01
CA GLY A 146 0.83 7.01 27.95
C GLY A 146 0.97 6.49 26.52
N PRO A 147 1.23 5.19 26.34
CA PRO A 147 1.39 4.59 25.01
C PRO A 147 0.09 4.59 24.20
N MET A 148 -1.05 4.34 24.84
CA MET A 148 -2.38 4.47 24.23
C MET A 148 -3.25 5.31 25.14
N PHE A 149 -3.98 6.26 24.58
CA PHE A 149 -4.80 7.19 25.36
C PHE A 149 -5.97 7.74 24.56
N SER A 150 -6.94 8.33 25.24
CA SER A 150 -8.05 9.10 24.68
C SER A 150 -7.80 10.59 24.87
N TYR A 151 -8.37 11.44 24.01
CA TYR A 151 -8.16 12.87 24.11
C TYR A 151 -9.35 13.75 23.71
N ARG A 152 -9.30 14.99 24.19
CA ARG A 152 -10.05 16.11 23.63
C ARG A 152 -9.09 17.26 23.34
N VAL A 153 -9.13 17.81 22.12
CA VAL A 153 -8.31 18.95 21.72
C VAL A 153 -9.20 20.09 21.26
N THR A 154 -9.00 21.28 21.83
CA THR A 154 -9.54 22.54 21.32
C THR A 154 -8.42 23.31 20.63
N LEU A 155 -8.67 23.72 19.41
CA LEU A 155 -7.73 24.42 18.54
C LEU A 155 -8.21 25.85 18.31
N ALA A 156 -7.29 26.81 18.34
CA ALA A 156 -7.50 28.20 17.97
C ALA A 156 -6.41 28.67 17.00
N VAL A 157 -6.80 29.09 15.80
CA VAL A 157 -5.89 29.62 14.76
C VAL A 157 -6.47 30.91 14.15
N PRO A 158 -5.65 31.75 13.48
CA PRO A 158 -6.12 32.97 12.83
C PRO A 158 -7.26 32.75 11.82
N HIS A 159 -8.00 33.82 11.50
CA HIS A 159 -9.25 33.74 10.73
C HIS A 159 -9.16 33.04 9.35
N ASP A 160 -8.00 33.16 8.71
CA ASP A 160 -7.67 32.66 7.38
C ASP A 160 -7.19 31.19 7.40
N GLN A 161 -7.11 30.59 8.58
CA GLN A 161 -6.65 29.22 8.78
C GLN A 161 -7.80 28.30 9.22
N ARG A 162 -7.63 27.01 8.96
CA ARG A 162 -8.40 25.91 9.57
C ARG A 162 -7.40 24.97 10.23
N ALA A 163 -7.85 24.25 11.25
CA ALA A 163 -7.01 23.30 11.96
C ALA A 163 -7.83 22.08 12.37
N LEU A 164 -7.18 20.92 12.38
CA LEU A 164 -7.79 19.66 12.81
C LEU A 164 -6.78 18.72 13.45
N VAL A 165 -7.31 17.80 14.24
CA VAL A 165 -6.67 16.56 14.69
C VAL A 165 -7.62 15.41 14.36
N ALA A 166 -7.16 14.17 14.45
CA ALA A 166 -8.05 13.02 14.31
C ALA A 166 -9.18 13.04 15.37
N GLY A 167 -10.36 12.54 15.02
CA GLY A 167 -11.49 12.36 15.95
C GLY A 167 -12.76 13.10 15.53
N ARG A 168 -13.80 12.99 16.36
CA ARG A 168 -15.10 13.63 16.11
C ARG A 168 -15.00 15.13 16.35
N ARG A 169 -15.32 15.97 15.36
CA ARG A 169 -15.50 17.42 15.59
C ARG A 169 -16.76 17.65 16.45
N THR A 170 -16.58 18.06 17.70
CA THR A 170 -17.68 18.28 18.66
C THR A 170 -18.19 19.72 18.66
N ALA A 171 -17.34 20.68 18.30
CA ALA A 171 -17.68 22.09 18.19
C ALA A 171 -16.85 22.78 17.11
N GLU A 172 -17.42 23.80 16.48
CA GLU A 172 -16.73 24.67 15.53
C GLU A 172 -17.30 26.09 15.64
N THR A 173 -16.41 27.07 15.59
CA THR A 173 -16.74 28.49 15.53
C THR A 173 -15.92 29.11 14.41
N LEU A 174 -16.63 29.54 13.36
CA LEU A 174 -16.03 30.24 12.25
C LEU A 174 -15.82 31.72 12.62
N PRO A 175 -14.70 32.33 12.23
CA PRO A 175 -14.45 33.74 12.46
C PRO A 175 -15.36 34.60 11.57
N ALA A 176 -16.00 35.63 12.15
CA ALA A 176 -16.83 36.58 11.41
C ALA A 176 -16.01 37.73 10.81
N SER A 177 -14.78 37.96 11.29
CA SER A 177 -13.89 39.03 10.83
C SER A 177 -12.41 38.64 10.99
N ALA A 178 -11.52 39.47 10.44
CA ALA A 178 -10.07 39.22 10.46
C ALA A 178 -9.43 39.30 11.86
N SER A 179 -10.12 39.89 12.85
CA SER A 179 -9.66 39.97 14.24
C SER A 179 -10.10 38.79 15.11
N GLU A 180 -10.97 37.91 14.60
CA GLU A 180 -11.43 36.73 15.31
C GLU A 180 -10.64 35.48 14.90
N ASN A 181 -10.51 34.53 15.83
CA ASN A 181 -9.86 33.26 15.56
C ASN A 181 -10.88 32.21 15.13
N TYR A 182 -10.51 31.34 14.19
CA TYR A 182 -11.17 30.06 14.02
C TYR A 182 -10.96 29.22 15.28
N ARG A 183 -12.02 28.56 15.75
CA ARG A 183 -11.95 27.59 16.85
C ARG A 183 -12.66 26.29 16.50
N ALA A 184 -12.06 25.16 16.87
CA ALA A 184 -12.71 23.86 16.75
C ALA A 184 -12.28 22.93 17.88
N SER A 185 -13.19 22.07 18.33
CA SER A 185 -12.92 21.04 19.33
C SER A 185 -13.13 19.66 18.73
N TYR A 186 -12.19 18.77 18.99
CA TYR A 186 -12.17 17.39 18.52
C TYR A 186 -12.08 16.43 19.70
N GLU A 187 -12.79 15.33 19.63
CA GLU A 187 -12.79 14.27 20.63
C GLU A 187 -12.46 12.92 20.01
N PHE A 188 -11.50 12.21 20.62
CA PHE A 188 -11.09 10.87 20.24
C PHE A 188 -11.18 9.96 21.47
N ASN A 189 -12.31 9.27 21.62
CA ASN A 189 -12.61 8.47 22.80
C ASN A 189 -12.01 7.05 22.76
N GLN A 190 -11.50 6.62 21.62
CA GLN A 190 -10.87 5.31 21.48
C GLN A 190 -9.39 5.41 21.86
N PRO A 191 -8.75 4.35 22.36
CA PRO A 191 -7.31 4.35 22.57
C PRO A 191 -6.57 4.63 21.26
N THR A 192 -5.67 5.61 21.25
CA THR A 192 -4.79 5.95 20.13
C THR A 192 -3.35 6.19 20.57
N ASP A 193 -2.41 6.03 19.65
CA ASP A 193 -0.97 6.11 19.87
C ASP A 193 -0.38 7.51 19.62
N GLY A 194 -1.22 8.51 19.37
CA GLY A 194 -0.74 9.84 19.05
C GLY A 194 -1.80 10.87 18.69
N ILE A 195 -1.36 12.13 18.64
CA ILE A 195 -2.12 13.26 18.10
C ILE A 195 -1.29 13.95 17.02
N ASP A 196 -1.74 13.85 15.78
CA ASP A 196 -1.25 14.63 14.66
C ASP A 196 -2.12 15.87 14.49
N LEU A 197 -1.52 17.06 14.53
CA LEU A 197 -2.20 18.34 14.33
C LEU A 197 -1.77 18.94 12.99
N MET A 198 -2.75 19.28 12.17
CA MET A 198 -2.54 20.01 10.92
C MET A 198 -3.30 21.33 10.96
N ALA A 199 -2.72 22.36 10.35
CA ALA A 199 -3.41 23.62 10.07
C ALA A 199 -3.04 24.13 8.68
N GLY A 200 -3.94 24.84 8.01
CA GLY A 200 -3.69 25.40 6.70
C GLY A 200 -4.81 26.32 6.20
N PRO A 201 -4.57 27.06 5.10
CA PRO A 201 -5.52 28.00 4.51
C PRO A 201 -6.54 27.25 3.64
N TRP A 202 -7.33 26.38 4.26
CA TRP A 202 -8.21 25.46 3.56
C TRP A 202 -9.64 25.96 3.42
N ILE A 203 -10.22 25.67 2.26
CA ILE A 203 -11.66 25.64 2.04
C ILE A 203 -12.16 24.25 2.43
N VAL A 204 -13.16 24.21 3.31
CA VAL A 204 -13.75 22.96 3.81
C VAL A 204 -15.05 22.67 3.06
N ARG A 205 -15.12 21.50 2.41
CA ARG A 205 -16.37 20.97 1.84
C ARG A 205 -16.80 19.74 2.64
N GLU A 206 -18.11 19.57 2.82
CA GLU A 206 -18.66 18.51 3.66
C GLU A 206 -19.72 17.69 2.93
N LYS A 207 -19.81 16.40 3.27
CA LYS A 207 -20.87 15.49 2.85
C LYS A 207 -21.25 14.55 3.98
N THR A 208 -22.55 14.41 4.23
CA THR A 208 -23.07 13.45 5.21
C THR A 208 -23.37 12.10 4.55
N MET A 209 -22.64 11.06 4.95
CA MET A 209 -22.92 9.68 4.57
C MET A 209 -23.92 9.07 5.56
N ARG A 210 -25.16 8.88 5.11
CA ARG A 210 -26.23 8.27 5.92
C ARG A 210 -26.00 6.76 6.06
N ARG A 211 -26.28 6.23 7.25
CA ARG A 211 -26.26 4.79 7.56
C ARG A 211 -27.59 4.41 8.22
N PRO A 212 -28.50 3.67 7.55
CA PRO A 212 -29.78 3.29 8.15
C PRO A 212 -29.59 2.59 9.50
N GLY A 213 -30.23 3.10 10.56
CA GLY A 213 -30.14 2.55 11.92
C GLY A 213 -28.81 2.81 12.65
N GLN A 214 -27.93 3.67 12.13
CA GLN A 214 -26.66 4.06 12.76
C GLN A 214 -26.45 5.57 12.62
N GLU A 215 -25.57 6.13 13.47
CA GLU A 215 -25.14 7.52 13.32
C GLU A 215 -24.55 7.79 11.94
N PRO A 216 -24.75 8.96 11.32
CA PRO A 216 -24.13 9.29 10.05
C PRO A 216 -22.61 9.42 10.18
N ILE A 217 -21.91 9.30 9.06
CA ILE A 217 -20.48 9.62 8.96
C ILE A 217 -20.32 10.96 8.25
N GLN A 218 -19.57 11.88 8.85
CA GLN A 218 -19.25 13.16 8.21
C GLN A 218 -17.98 13.04 7.37
N LEU A 219 -18.09 13.35 6.08
CA LEU A 219 -16.97 13.33 5.14
C LEU A 219 -16.56 14.75 4.82
N ARG A 220 -15.24 15.02 4.80
CA ARG A 220 -14.73 16.38 4.56
C ARG A 220 -13.55 16.40 3.61
N THR A 221 -13.39 17.49 2.87
CA THR A 221 -12.14 17.86 2.22
C THR A 221 -11.63 19.16 2.81
N PHE A 222 -10.34 19.20 3.16
CA PHE A 222 -9.61 20.40 3.58
C PHE A 222 -8.62 20.75 2.47
N PHE A 223 -9.08 21.51 1.47
CA PHE A 223 -8.34 21.77 0.24
C PHE A 223 -7.87 23.21 0.17
N THR A 224 -6.71 23.45 -0.45
CA THR A 224 -6.30 24.82 -0.77
C THR A 224 -7.27 25.44 -1.78
N ALA A 225 -7.30 26.76 -1.89
CA ALA A 225 -8.16 27.45 -2.84
C ALA A 225 -7.98 26.93 -4.28
N GLU A 226 -6.75 26.60 -4.68
CA GLU A 226 -6.45 26.09 -6.02
C GLU A 226 -6.94 24.65 -6.24
N LEU A 227 -7.02 23.83 -5.19
CA LEU A 227 -7.57 22.47 -5.28
C LEU A 227 -9.10 22.49 -5.27
N ASP A 228 -9.71 23.32 -4.42
CA ASP A 228 -11.17 23.47 -4.35
C ASP A 228 -11.75 24.07 -5.64
N ALA A 229 -11.00 24.96 -6.30
CA ALA A 229 -11.38 25.54 -7.59
C ALA A 229 -11.34 24.53 -8.76
N LEU A 230 -10.72 23.35 -8.60
CA LEU A 230 -10.71 22.34 -9.66
C LEU A 230 -12.11 21.71 -9.80
N PRO A 231 -12.75 21.80 -10.99
CA PRO A 231 -14.12 21.36 -11.17
C PRO A 231 -14.35 19.90 -10.75
N GLY A 232 -15.25 19.71 -9.78
CA GLY A 232 -15.67 18.39 -9.31
C GLY A 232 -14.63 17.62 -8.48
N LEU A 233 -13.46 18.19 -8.17
CA LEU A 233 -12.41 17.47 -7.45
C LEU A 233 -12.85 17.11 -6.02
N ALA A 234 -13.27 18.11 -5.23
CA ALA A 234 -13.70 17.91 -3.84
C ALA A 234 -14.87 16.93 -3.75
N GLN A 235 -15.91 17.13 -4.56
CA GLN A 235 -17.07 16.23 -4.63
C GLN A 235 -16.65 14.81 -5.00
N GLY A 236 -15.74 14.67 -5.97
CA GLY A 236 -15.21 13.38 -6.38
C GLY A 236 -14.50 12.62 -5.26
N TYR A 237 -13.68 13.31 -4.44
CA TYR A 237 -13.06 12.71 -3.26
C TYR A 237 -14.09 12.30 -2.21
N LEU A 238 -15.12 13.11 -1.96
CA LEU A 238 -16.19 12.79 -1.01
C LEU A 238 -17.02 11.58 -1.46
N ASP A 239 -17.33 11.48 -2.76
CA ASP A 239 -18.07 10.37 -3.35
C ASP A 239 -17.26 9.06 -3.30
N ASP A 240 -16.00 9.10 -3.71
CA ASP A 240 -15.13 7.93 -3.66
C ASP A 240 -14.88 7.47 -2.21
N THR A 241 -14.72 8.41 -1.28
CA THR A 241 -14.57 8.09 0.15
C THR A 241 -15.79 7.34 0.70
N GLN A 242 -17.00 7.82 0.40
CA GLN A 242 -18.23 7.13 0.77
C GLN A 242 -18.25 5.70 0.20
N ALA A 243 -17.86 5.53 -1.08
CA ALA A 243 -17.85 4.23 -1.73
C ALA A 243 -16.86 3.26 -1.08
N TYR A 244 -15.64 3.71 -0.75
CA TYR A 244 -14.65 2.88 -0.07
C TYR A 244 -15.07 2.52 1.36
N ILE A 245 -15.58 3.48 2.14
CA ILE A 245 -16.09 3.19 3.49
C ILE A 245 -17.21 2.15 3.43
N ALA A 246 -18.14 2.27 2.47
CA ALA A 246 -19.22 1.29 2.27
C ALA A 246 -18.69 -0.10 1.88
N ARG A 247 -17.71 -0.17 0.96
CA ARG A 247 -17.03 -1.41 0.55
C ARG A 247 -16.43 -2.13 1.76
N TYR A 248 -15.57 -1.46 2.50
CA TYR A 248 -14.86 -2.07 3.63
C TYR A 248 -15.77 -2.36 4.82
N SER A 249 -16.81 -1.54 5.04
CA SER A 249 -17.84 -1.83 6.04
C SER A 249 -18.55 -3.14 5.76
N ARG A 250 -18.83 -3.42 4.47
CA ARG A 250 -19.41 -4.70 4.04
C ARG A 250 -18.39 -5.83 4.19
N ASP A 251 -17.16 -5.66 3.75
CA ASP A 251 -16.19 -6.75 3.64
C ASP A 251 -15.54 -7.15 4.99
N ILE A 252 -15.37 -6.19 5.90
CA ILE A 252 -14.69 -6.37 7.20
C ILE A 252 -15.67 -6.24 8.37
N GLY A 253 -16.40 -5.13 8.43
CA GLY A 253 -17.28 -4.78 9.53
C GLY A 253 -17.40 -3.27 9.69
N ALA A 254 -18.35 -2.81 10.49
CA ALA A 254 -18.74 -1.40 10.55
C ALA A 254 -17.55 -0.43 10.74
N TYR A 255 -17.50 0.62 9.92
CA TYR A 255 -16.51 1.69 10.01
C TYR A 255 -16.42 2.24 11.43
N PRO A 256 -15.21 2.34 12.01
CA PRO A 256 -15.06 2.56 13.43
C PRO A 256 -15.32 3.97 13.93
N TYR A 257 -15.34 4.96 13.04
CA TYR A 257 -15.34 6.38 13.40
C TYR A 257 -16.61 7.11 12.94
N SER A 258 -16.79 8.35 13.41
CA SER A 258 -17.89 9.23 13.05
C SER A 258 -17.59 10.13 11.85
N GLU A 259 -16.34 10.20 11.40
CA GLU A 259 -15.94 11.07 10.31
C GLU A 259 -14.71 10.56 9.55
N PHE A 260 -14.56 11.03 8.31
CA PHE A 260 -13.34 10.86 7.52
C PHE A 260 -13.01 12.14 6.72
N SER A 261 -11.75 12.59 6.78
CA SER A 261 -11.30 13.82 6.11
C SER A 261 -10.16 13.58 5.12
N ILE A 262 -10.21 14.23 3.95
CA ILE A 262 -9.10 14.31 2.99
C ILE A 262 -8.42 15.67 3.17
N VAL A 263 -7.18 15.69 3.61
CA VAL A 263 -6.48 16.91 4.01
C VAL A 263 -5.30 17.18 3.08
N ALA A 264 -5.26 18.38 2.50
CA ALA A 264 -4.20 18.78 1.59
C ALA A 264 -2.95 19.25 2.36
N SER A 265 -1.81 18.67 2.04
CA SER A 265 -0.50 18.98 2.62
C SER A 265 0.35 19.83 1.68
N PRO A 266 1.06 20.86 2.19
CA PRO A 266 2.08 21.55 1.40
C PRO A 266 3.35 20.72 1.20
N LEU A 267 3.48 19.58 1.88
CA LEU A 267 4.59 18.64 1.76
C LEU A 267 4.19 17.44 0.90
N PRO A 268 5.15 16.71 0.30
CA PRO A 268 4.89 15.49 -0.45
C PRO A 268 4.57 14.30 0.49
N THR A 269 3.45 14.39 1.20
CA THR A 269 2.97 13.41 2.17
C THR A 269 2.00 12.41 1.56
N GLY A 270 1.90 11.26 2.20
CA GLY A 270 1.01 10.14 1.85
C GLY A 270 0.63 9.37 3.11
N PHE A 271 -0.03 10.02 4.07
CA PHE A 271 -0.30 9.44 5.39
C PHE A 271 -1.76 9.05 5.59
N GLY A 272 -2.01 7.81 6.00
CA GLY A 272 -3.29 7.33 6.49
C GLY A 272 -3.33 7.39 8.02
N MET A 273 -4.23 8.21 8.56
CA MET A 273 -4.38 8.42 10.00
C MET A 273 -5.80 8.02 10.44
N PRO A 274 -6.06 7.87 11.75
CA PRO A 274 -7.42 7.71 12.22
C PRO A 274 -8.28 8.87 11.73
N THR A 275 -9.45 8.59 11.14
CA THR A 275 -10.43 9.59 10.64
C THR A 275 -9.94 10.51 9.52
N LEU A 276 -8.74 10.36 8.98
CA LEU A 276 -8.28 11.23 7.89
C LEU A 276 -7.13 10.65 7.08
N THR A 277 -6.89 11.24 5.91
CA THR A 277 -5.63 11.09 5.17
C THR A 277 -5.03 12.46 4.88
N TYR A 278 -3.71 12.57 5.01
CA TYR A 278 -2.94 13.78 4.74
C TYR A 278 -2.05 13.57 3.53
N LEU A 279 -2.40 14.22 2.42
CA LEU A 279 -1.84 13.98 1.09
C LEU A 279 -1.30 15.28 0.49
N GLY A 280 -0.13 15.20 -0.17
CA GLY A 280 0.45 16.34 -0.88
C GLY A 280 -0.50 16.96 -1.91
N THR A 281 -0.52 18.28 -2.00
CA THR A 281 -1.37 19.03 -2.94
C THR A 281 -1.19 18.58 -4.40
N ASP A 282 0.04 18.35 -4.83
CA ASP A 282 0.34 17.88 -6.19
C ASP A 282 -0.17 16.46 -6.43
N VAL A 283 -0.10 15.61 -5.40
CA VAL A 283 -0.62 14.23 -5.45
C VAL A 283 -2.14 14.26 -5.59
N LEU A 284 -2.84 15.10 -4.82
CA LEU A 284 -4.30 15.20 -4.85
C LEU A 284 -4.88 15.57 -6.23
N ARG A 285 -4.09 16.23 -7.09
CA ARG A 285 -4.47 16.59 -8.48
C ARG A 285 -4.43 15.42 -9.45
N LEU A 286 -3.69 14.36 -9.13
CA LEU A 286 -3.48 13.23 -10.03
C LEU A 286 -4.74 12.35 -10.10
N PRO A 287 -5.36 12.16 -11.29
CA PRO A 287 -6.66 11.49 -11.40
C PRO A 287 -6.70 10.07 -10.84
N PHE A 288 -5.58 9.34 -10.90
CA PHE A 288 -5.51 7.95 -10.45
C PHE A 288 -5.53 7.80 -8.92
N ILE A 289 -5.13 8.83 -8.16
CA ILE A 289 -5.04 8.76 -6.68
C ILE A 289 -6.38 8.40 -6.05
N ARG A 290 -7.48 8.95 -6.58
CA ARG A 290 -8.83 8.63 -6.13
C ARG A 290 -9.24 7.17 -6.36
N LYS A 291 -8.67 6.52 -7.37
CA LYS A 291 -9.00 5.14 -7.79
C LYS A 291 -8.03 4.08 -7.29
N THR A 292 -6.90 4.50 -6.71
CA THR A 292 -5.91 3.59 -6.13
C THR A 292 -5.64 3.97 -4.68
N SER A 293 -4.82 4.99 -4.44
CA SER A 293 -4.24 5.32 -3.14
C SER A 293 -5.28 5.75 -2.12
N LEU A 294 -6.31 6.51 -2.50
CA LEU A 294 -7.35 6.96 -1.56
C LEU A 294 -8.02 5.78 -0.85
N GLY A 295 -8.34 4.72 -1.59
CA GLY A 295 -8.95 3.54 -1.02
C GLY A 295 -8.01 2.78 -0.08
N HIS A 296 -6.71 2.76 -0.37
CA HIS A 296 -5.67 2.21 0.49
C HIS A 296 -5.60 2.98 1.83
N GLU A 297 -5.51 4.31 1.77
CA GLU A 297 -5.45 5.16 2.97
C GLU A 297 -6.72 5.08 3.84
N ILE A 298 -7.90 5.00 3.21
CA ILE A 298 -9.16 4.80 3.93
C ILE A 298 -9.17 3.44 4.64
N LEU A 299 -8.65 2.39 4.00
CA LEU A 299 -8.63 1.06 4.60
C LEU A 299 -7.75 0.99 5.86
N HIS A 300 -6.73 1.85 5.97
CA HIS A 300 -5.96 1.93 7.20
C HIS A 300 -6.79 2.28 8.45
N ASN A 301 -8.00 2.82 8.28
CA ASN A 301 -8.94 3.05 9.39
C ASN A 301 -9.44 1.74 10.04
N TRP A 302 -9.34 0.60 9.35
CA TRP A 302 -9.49 -0.73 9.95
C TRP A 302 -8.12 -1.29 10.37
N TRP A 303 -7.11 -1.21 9.50
CA TRP A 303 -5.80 -1.84 9.71
C TRP A 303 -4.67 -0.81 9.91
N GLY A 304 -4.04 -0.79 11.08
CA GLY A 304 -3.05 0.21 11.46
C GLY A 304 -3.63 1.31 12.34
N ASN A 305 -4.82 1.83 12.01
CA ASN A 305 -5.51 2.84 12.83
C ASN A 305 -6.77 2.32 13.53
N GLY A 306 -7.32 1.18 13.12
CA GLY A 306 -8.48 0.55 13.77
C GLY A 306 -8.10 -0.68 14.61
N VAL A 307 -7.12 -1.44 14.14
CA VAL A 307 -6.35 -2.44 14.87
C VAL A 307 -4.90 -2.02 14.71
N TYR A 308 -4.26 -1.66 15.81
CA TYR A 308 -2.90 -1.15 15.81
C TYR A 308 -1.90 -2.30 15.63
N VAL A 309 -0.74 -1.99 15.07
CA VAL A 309 0.29 -2.98 14.78
C VAL A 309 1.22 -3.13 15.99
N ASP A 310 1.44 -4.37 16.42
CA ASP A 310 2.61 -4.71 17.24
C ASP A 310 3.86 -4.68 16.35
N TYR A 311 4.49 -3.51 16.26
CA TYR A 311 5.66 -3.36 15.40
C TYR A 311 6.80 -4.28 15.84
N GLU A 312 6.94 -4.64 17.12
CA GLU A 312 8.00 -5.57 17.56
C GLU A 312 7.85 -6.96 16.95
N ARG A 313 6.62 -7.35 16.58
CA ARG A 313 6.31 -8.63 15.95
C ARG A 313 6.14 -8.58 14.43
N GLY A 314 6.32 -7.41 13.82
CA GLY A 314 6.28 -7.23 12.37
C GLY A 314 5.01 -6.54 11.87
N ASN A 315 5.19 -5.70 10.86
CA ASN A 315 4.10 -4.90 10.29
C ASN A 315 3.29 -5.72 9.26
N TRP A 316 2.11 -6.18 9.70
CA TRP A 316 1.15 -6.89 8.87
C TRP A 316 0.16 -5.98 8.14
N SER A 317 -0.03 -4.73 8.60
CA SER A 317 -1.09 -3.86 8.11
C SER A 317 -0.86 -3.44 6.66
N GLU A 318 0.36 -3.09 6.27
CA GLU A 318 0.68 -2.70 4.90
C GLU A 318 0.32 -3.79 3.90
N GLY A 319 0.75 -5.03 4.17
CA GLY A 319 0.44 -6.19 3.34
C GLY A 319 -1.04 -6.50 3.25
N LEU A 320 -1.75 -6.42 4.39
CA LEU A 320 -3.18 -6.69 4.42
C LEU A 320 -3.96 -5.59 3.69
N THR A 321 -3.56 -4.33 3.86
CA THR A 321 -4.14 -3.18 3.14
C THR A 321 -3.89 -3.29 1.65
N THR A 322 -2.67 -3.59 1.20
CA THR A 322 -2.37 -3.85 -0.22
C THR A 322 -3.19 -5.01 -0.79
N PHE A 323 -3.40 -6.07 -0.02
CA PHE A 323 -4.22 -7.20 -0.45
C PHE A 323 -5.71 -6.83 -0.60
N MET A 324 -6.30 -6.15 0.40
CA MET A 324 -7.74 -5.87 0.44
C MET A 324 -8.16 -4.60 -0.33
N ALA A 325 -7.21 -3.71 -0.63
CA ALA A 325 -7.41 -2.54 -1.48
C ALA A 325 -6.82 -2.76 -2.87
N ASP A 326 -5.52 -2.53 -3.03
CA ASP A 326 -4.84 -2.42 -4.33
C ASP A 326 -5.04 -3.68 -5.19
N TYR A 327 -4.80 -4.85 -4.60
CA TYR A 327 -4.96 -6.13 -5.28
C TYR A 327 -6.42 -6.47 -5.52
N ALA A 328 -7.31 -6.23 -4.55
CA ALA A 328 -8.75 -6.44 -4.74
C ALA A 328 -9.32 -5.58 -5.88
N TYR A 329 -8.82 -4.36 -6.10
CA TYR A 329 -9.24 -3.54 -7.26
C TYR A 329 -8.78 -4.14 -8.57
N LYS A 330 -7.60 -4.77 -8.60
CA LYS A 330 -7.12 -5.51 -9.77
C LYS A 330 -7.92 -6.78 -10.01
N GLU A 331 -8.40 -7.44 -8.96
CA GLU A 331 -9.36 -8.55 -9.10
C GLU A 331 -10.70 -8.09 -9.67
N ASP A 332 -11.21 -6.94 -9.24
CA ASP A 332 -12.44 -6.34 -9.77
C ASP A 332 -12.29 -5.90 -11.24
N GLU A 333 -11.09 -5.45 -11.63
CA GLU A 333 -10.76 -5.06 -12.99
C GLU A 333 -10.76 -6.27 -13.95
N SER A 334 -9.96 -7.30 -13.66
CA SER A 334 -9.98 -8.59 -14.38
C SER A 334 -9.03 -9.62 -13.76
N PRO A 335 -9.21 -10.93 -14.05
CA PRO A 335 -8.23 -11.96 -13.70
C PRO A 335 -6.81 -11.66 -14.23
N VAL A 336 -6.70 -11.03 -15.39
CA VAL A 336 -5.42 -10.65 -16.01
C VAL A 336 -4.74 -9.54 -15.21
N ALA A 337 -5.47 -8.48 -14.86
CA ALA A 337 -4.93 -7.38 -14.07
C ALA A 337 -4.43 -7.85 -12.69
N ALA A 338 -5.17 -8.76 -12.05
CA ALA A 338 -4.72 -9.40 -10.81
C ALA A 338 -3.44 -10.24 -11.00
N GLN A 339 -3.36 -11.01 -12.09
CA GLN A 339 -2.16 -11.78 -12.43
C GLN A 339 -0.95 -10.88 -12.71
N GLU A 340 -1.13 -9.77 -13.41
CA GLU A 340 -0.08 -8.79 -13.69
C GLU A 340 0.46 -8.17 -12.40
N MET A 341 -0.41 -7.89 -11.43
CA MET A 341 0.02 -7.39 -10.12
C MET A 341 0.85 -8.43 -9.38
N ARG A 342 0.43 -9.70 -9.31
CA ARG A 342 1.25 -10.77 -8.71
C ARG A 342 2.58 -10.94 -9.41
N LEU A 343 2.58 -10.92 -10.75
CA LEU A 343 3.80 -10.96 -11.55
C LEU A 343 4.74 -9.78 -11.25
N SER A 344 4.21 -8.57 -11.03
CA SER A 344 5.01 -7.42 -10.62
C SER A 344 5.71 -7.64 -9.29
N TRP A 345 5.01 -8.15 -8.28
CA TRP A 345 5.62 -8.46 -6.98
C TRP A 345 6.69 -9.55 -7.08
N LEU A 346 6.47 -10.61 -7.86
CA LEU A 346 7.47 -11.65 -8.09
C LEU A 346 8.69 -11.14 -8.87
N ARG A 347 8.48 -10.21 -9.80
CA ARG A 347 9.57 -9.55 -10.53
C ARG A 347 10.40 -8.69 -9.58
N ASP A 348 9.75 -7.89 -8.74
CA ASP A 348 10.44 -7.04 -7.75
C ASP A 348 11.20 -7.90 -6.75
N ALA A 349 10.62 -9.02 -6.30
CA ALA A 349 11.29 -9.99 -5.45
C ALA A 349 12.56 -10.55 -6.10
N ALA A 350 12.50 -10.89 -7.39
CA ALA A 350 13.64 -11.46 -8.13
C ALA A 350 14.82 -10.47 -8.24
N VAL A 351 14.57 -9.16 -8.20
CA VAL A 351 15.62 -8.13 -8.22
C VAL A 351 16.47 -8.17 -6.95
N PHE A 352 15.84 -8.42 -5.79
CA PHE A 352 16.48 -8.39 -4.47
C PHE A 352 16.75 -9.80 -3.91
N ALA A 353 16.53 -10.84 -4.70
CA ALA A 353 16.51 -12.23 -4.20
C ALA A 353 17.88 -12.77 -3.77
N ASP A 354 18.96 -12.10 -4.16
CA ASP A 354 20.34 -12.47 -3.82
C ASP A 354 20.95 -11.53 -2.75
N ASP A 355 20.20 -10.51 -2.31
CA ASP A 355 20.58 -9.63 -1.21
C ASP A 355 20.26 -10.28 0.16
N LYS A 356 20.89 -9.80 1.25
CA LYS A 356 20.48 -10.17 2.61
C LYS A 356 19.07 -9.61 2.88
N SER A 357 18.06 -10.40 2.59
CA SER A 357 16.66 -10.05 2.74
C SER A 357 16.17 -10.32 4.18
N SER A 358 15.44 -9.36 4.76
CA SER A 358 14.77 -9.51 6.05
C SER A 358 13.51 -10.36 5.94
N SER A 359 13.04 -10.87 7.09
CA SER A 359 11.78 -11.59 7.21
C SER A 359 10.58 -10.65 7.38
N LEU A 360 9.34 -11.16 7.23
CA LEU A 360 8.14 -10.36 7.52
C LEU A 360 7.98 -10.07 9.02
N ARG A 361 8.55 -10.92 9.90
CA ARG A 361 8.57 -10.68 11.34
C ARG A 361 9.48 -9.51 11.73
N GLU A 362 10.50 -9.23 10.93
CA GLU A 362 11.44 -8.12 11.14
C GLU A 362 11.03 -6.84 10.41
N PHE A 363 10.10 -6.93 9.45
CA PHE A 363 9.63 -5.77 8.71
C PHE A 363 8.89 -4.78 9.65
N ARG A 364 9.29 -3.51 9.66
CA ARG A 364 8.67 -2.45 10.45
C ARG A 364 8.01 -1.41 9.56
N ALA A 365 8.79 -0.91 8.61
CA ALA A 365 8.38 0.10 7.65
C ALA A 365 9.25 -0.01 6.40
N ARG A 366 8.78 0.60 5.31
CA ARG A 366 9.53 0.70 4.07
C ARG A 366 10.69 1.69 4.23
N ALA A 367 11.92 1.18 4.23
CA ALA A 367 13.13 2.00 4.15
C ALA A 367 13.58 2.26 2.69
N ASP A 368 13.41 1.28 1.81
CA ASP A 368 13.89 1.31 0.44
C ASP A 368 12.98 0.49 -0.51
N ALA A 369 13.49 0.14 -1.70
CA ALA A 369 12.76 -0.68 -2.67
C ALA A 369 12.66 -2.15 -2.25
N ALA A 370 13.67 -2.70 -1.57
CA ALA A 370 13.64 -4.06 -1.05
C ALA A 370 12.60 -4.20 0.07
N GLY A 371 12.53 -3.22 0.98
CA GLY A 371 11.49 -3.11 2.00
C GLY A 371 10.09 -2.98 1.41
N ALA A 372 9.94 -2.32 0.25
CA ALA A 372 8.67 -2.27 -0.46
C ALA A 372 8.26 -3.65 -1.03
N ALA A 373 9.19 -4.35 -1.68
CA ALA A 373 8.96 -5.70 -2.21
C ALA A 373 8.60 -6.69 -1.08
N LEU A 374 9.19 -6.53 0.11
CA LEU A 374 8.90 -7.33 1.29
C LEU A 374 7.55 -6.97 1.95
N GLY A 375 7.43 -5.74 2.46
CA GLY A 375 6.30 -5.32 3.30
C GLY A 375 4.96 -5.16 2.58
N TYR A 376 5.00 -4.95 1.26
CA TYR A 376 3.80 -4.80 0.43
C TYR A 376 3.65 -6.02 -0.48
N GLY A 377 4.66 -6.33 -1.30
CA GLY A 377 4.60 -7.42 -2.28
C GLY A 377 4.49 -8.81 -1.63
N LYS A 378 5.50 -9.21 -0.85
CA LYS A 378 5.51 -10.52 -0.17
C LYS A 378 4.36 -10.64 0.82
N ALA A 379 4.10 -9.60 1.61
CA ALA A 379 3.04 -9.62 2.59
C ALA A 379 1.64 -9.72 1.93
N ALA A 380 1.38 -9.04 0.82
CA ALA A 380 0.13 -9.24 0.09
C ALA A 380 0.04 -10.65 -0.54
N MET A 381 1.14 -11.17 -1.09
CA MET A 381 1.20 -12.55 -1.58
C MET A 381 0.98 -13.60 -0.49
N PHE A 382 1.40 -13.33 0.75
CA PHE A 382 1.06 -14.17 1.90
C PHE A 382 -0.46 -14.30 2.05
N PHE A 383 -1.20 -13.19 2.00
CA PHE A 383 -2.66 -13.22 2.09
C PHE A 383 -3.33 -13.86 0.86
N VAL A 384 -2.76 -13.69 -0.34
CA VAL A 384 -3.19 -14.42 -1.55
C VAL A 384 -3.09 -15.93 -1.32
N MET A 385 -1.92 -16.40 -0.87
CA MET A 385 -1.67 -17.83 -0.63
C MET A 385 -2.53 -18.38 0.52
N LEU A 386 -2.73 -17.60 1.58
CA LEU A 386 -3.59 -17.98 2.70
C LEU A 386 -5.05 -18.11 2.26
N ARG A 387 -5.56 -17.17 1.46
CA ARG A 387 -6.92 -17.25 0.89
C ARG A 387 -7.07 -18.46 -0.03
N ASP A 388 -6.04 -18.83 -0.78
CA ASP A 388 -6.05 -20.02 -1.65
C ASP A 388 -6.02 -21.33 -0.87
N HIS A 389 -5.37 -21.32 0.30
CA HIS A 389 -5.30 -22.44 1.21
C HIS A 389 -6.65 -22.67 1.93
N LEU A 390 -7.25 -21.59 2.45
CA LEU A 390 -8.47 -21.66 3.26
C LEU A 390 -9.77 -21.64 2.45
N GLY A 391 -9.72 -21.07 1.24
CA GLY A 391 -10.89 -20.70 0.46
C GLY A 391 -11.47 -19.35 0.90
N LYS A 392 -12.09 -18.64 -0.05
CA LYS A 392 -12.56 -17.25 0.14
C LYS A 392 -13.50 -17.08 1.34
N LYS A 393 -14.51 -17.93 1.51
CA LYS A 393 -15.49 -17.81 2.59
C LYS A 393 -14.85 -17.87 3.98
N THR A 394 -13.95 -18.83 4.18
CA THR A 394 -13.22 -19.04 5.44
C THR A 394 -12.26 -17.89 5.72
N PHE A 395 -11.58 -17.41 4.68
CA PHE A 395 -10.70 -16.25 4.76
C PHE A 395 -11.48 -14.99 5.16
N ASP A 396 -12.57 -14.69 4.45
CA ASP A 396 -13.41 -13.51 4.73
C ASP A 396 -13.94 -13.56 6.18
N GLN A 397 -14.34 -14.74 6.67
CA GLN A 397 -14.74 -14.89 8.08
C GLN A 397 -13.58 -14.65 9.06
N GLY A 398 -12.35 -15.10 8.73
CA GLY A 398 -11.16 -14.84 9.53
C GLY A 398 -10.87 -13.35 9.66
N ILE A 399 -11.00 -12.59 8.57
CA ILE A 399 -10.87 -11.13 8.58
C ILE A 399 -11.90 -10.47 9.52
N ARG A 400 -13.17 -10.91 9.46
CA ARG A 400 -14.23 -10.39 10.34
C ARG A 400 -13.98 -10.73 11.81
N ASN A 401 -13.49 -11.94 12.09
CA ASN A 401 -13.13 -12.37 13.43
C ASN A 401 -11.99 -11.52 13.98
N PHE A 402 -10.95 -11.29 13.18
CA PHE A 402 -9.82 -10.45 13.55
C PHE A 402 -10.26 -9.03 13.88
N TRP A 403 -11.08 -8.41 13.02
CA TRP A 403 -11.67 -7.09 13.30
C TRP A 403 -12.44 -7.07 14.61
N THR A 404 -13.33 -8.04 14.82
CA THR A 404 -14.20 -8.08 16.00
C THR A 404 -13.40 -8.25 17.29
N ALA A 405 -12.33 -9.07 17.26
CA ALA A 405 -11.53 -9.37 18.43
C ALA A 405 -10.50 -8.27 18.79
N GLN A 406 -9.91 -7.62 17.78
CA GLN A 406 -8.72 -6.77 17.97
C GLN A 406 -8.97 -5.28 17.74
N ARG A 407 -10.20 -4.87 17.42
CA ARG A 407 -10.55 -3.45 17.25
C ARG A 407 -10.14 -2.62 18.48
N PHE A 408 -9.39 -1.56 18.20
CA PHE A 408 -8.75 -0.62 19.12
C PHE A 408 -7.72 -1.25 20.08
N ARG A 409 -7.11 -2.36 19.67
CA ARG A 409 -6.01 -3.03 20.36
C ARG A 409 -4.76 -3.06 19.47
N VAL A 410 -3.62 -3.30 20.09
CA VAL A 410 -2.37 -3.62 19.41
C VAL A 410 -2.35 -5.12 19.14
N ALA A 411 -2.14 -5.52 17.88
CA ALA A 411 -2.19 -6.91 17.43
C ALA A 411 -0.98 -7.27 16.57
N SER A 412 -0.61 -8.55 16.63
CA SER A 412 0.52 -9.14 15.93
C SER A 412 0.08 -10.10 14.82
N TRP A 413 1.05 -10.66 14.09
CA TRP A 413 0.79 -11.77 13.17
C TRP A 413 0.16 -12.99 13.86
N ASP A 414 0.45 -13.22 15.15
CA ASP A 414 -0.08 -14.36 15.89
C ASP A 414 -1.58 -14.20 16.18
N ASP A 415 -2.05 -12.96 16.38
CA ASP A 415 -3.47 -12.63 16.51
C ASP A 415 -4.23 -12.83 15.20
N LEU A 416 -3.61 -12.46 14.08
CA LEU A 416 -4.13 -12.77 12.74
C LEU A 416 -4.24 -14.28 12.54
N GLN A 417 -3.17 -15.03 12.87
CA GLN A 417 -3.17 -16.49 12.80
C GLN A 417 -4.35 -17.07 13.60
N ALA A 418 -4.50 -16.68 14.86
CA ALA A 418 -5.57 -17.18 15.72
C ALA A 418 -6.97 -16.91 15.13
N ALA A 419 -7.19 -15.74 14.51
CA ALA A 419 -8.47 -15.43 13.87
C ALA A 419 -8.78 -16.34 12.66
N PHE A 420 -7.77 -16.68 11.86
CA PHE A 420 -7.91 -17.61 10.74
C PHE A 420 -8.00 -19.08 11.18
N GLU A 421 -7.31 -19.47 12.25
CA GLU A 421 -7.47 -20.80 12.86
C GLU A 421 -8.88 -20.98 13.42
N GLN A 422 -9.43 -19.95 14.07
CA GLN A 422 -10.80 -19.93 14.55
C GLN A 422 -11.82 -20.09 13.42
N SER A 423 -11.63 -19.41 12.28
CA SER A 423 -12.57 -19.48 11.16
C SER A 423 -12.46 -20.79 10.36
N SER A 424 -11.26 -21.39 10.31
CA SER A 424 -10.97 -22.56 9.49
C SER A 424 -11.05 -23.89 10.22
N GLY A 425 -10.86 -23.90 11.55
CA GLY A 425 -10.65 -25.10 12.35
C GLY A 425 -9.31 -25.82 12.07
N GLN A 426 -8.42 -25.21 11.30
CA GLN A 426 -7.11 -25.76 10.93
C GLN A 426 -6.02 -25.16 11.82
N ARG A 427 -4.96 -25.91 12.08
CA ARG A 427 -3.72 -25.36 12.67
C ARG A 427 -2.87 -24.75 11.56
N LEU A 428 -2.60 -23.46 11.64
CA LEU A 428 -1.91 -22.68 10.60
C LEU A 428 -0.49 -22.30 10.99
N GLY A 429 -0.01 -22.71 12.17
CA GLY A 429 1.34 -22.40 12.65
C GLY A 429 2.44 -22.71 11.65
N GLU A 430 2.45 -23.90 11.03
CA GLU A 430 3.45 -24.26 10.01
C GLU A 430 3.39 -23.37 8.76
N PHE A 431 2.19 -22.96 8.34
CA PHE A 431 2.03 -22.05 7.20
C PHE A 431 2.55 -20.65 7.55
N PHE A 432 2.18 -20.13 8.71
CA PHE A 432 2.58 -18.80 9.16
C PHE A 432 4.10 -18.73 9.35
N SER A 433 4.71 -19.65 10.11
CA SER A 433 6.16 -19.65 10.31
C SER A 433 6.91 -19.80 8.97
N ALA A 434 6.48 -20.74 8.12
CA ALA A 434 7.13 -20.99 6.84
C ALA A 434 7.19 -19.76 5.92
N TRP A 435 6.21 -18.86 5.95
CA TRP A 435 6.20 -17.69 5.07
C TRP A 435 6.63 -16.39 5.76
N LEU A 436 6.37 -16.24 7.06
CA LEU A 436 6.77 -15.07 7.81
C LEU A 436 8.28 -15.03 8.04
N ASP A 437 8.89 -16.19 8.34
CA ASP A 437 10.31 -16.29 8.73
C ASP A 437 11.24 -16.45 7.51
N GLN A 438 10.69 -16.86 6.36
CA GLN A 438 11.45 -17.11 5.14
C GLN A 438 12.12 -15.85 4.59
N THR A 439 13.45 -15.86 4.52
CA THR A 439 14.25 -14.72 4.01
C THR A 439 14.59 -14.84 2.54
N THR A 440 14.78 -16.07 2.02
CA THR A 440 15.13 -16.29 0.60
C THR A 440 13.89 -16.52 -0.27
N LEU A 441 13.97 -16.17 -1.56
CA LEU A 441 12.92 -16.46 -2.53
C LEU A 441 12.97 -17.93 -2.98
N PRO A 442 11.95 -18.77 -2.70
CA PRO A 442 11.97 -20.19 -3.06
C PRO A 442 12.06 -20.39 -4.57
N ASP A 443 13.05 -21.15 -5.03
CA ASP A 443 13.20 -21.51 -6.43
C ASP A 443 12.73 -22.96 -6.62
N VAL A 444 11.61 -23.11 -7.32
CA VAL A 444 10.98 -24.40 -7.59
C VAL A 444 10.52 -24.44 -9.05
N SER A 445 10.91 -25.50 -9.74
CA SER A 445 10.52 -25.77 -11.12
C SER A 445 10.27 -27.26 -11.32
N ILE A 446 9.57 -27.61 -12.42
CA ILE A 446 9.31 -29.01 -12.75
C ILE A 446 10.44 -29.52 -13.64
N ALA A 447 11.15 -30.54 -13.17
CA ALA A 447 12.21 -31.20 -13.90
C ALA A 447 11.64 -32.24 -14.88
N SER A 448 10.67 -33.04 -14.44
CA SER A 448 10.01 -34.05 -15.28
C SER A 448 8.63 -34.43 -14.75
N ALA A 449 7.84 -35.06 -15.62
CA ALA A 449 6.51 -35.57 -15.27
C ALA A 449 6.24 -36.88 -16.01
N GLU A 450 5.86 -37.92 -15.27
CA GLU A 450 5.64 -39.27 -15.77
C GLU A 450 4.25 -39.77 -15.41
N LEU A 451 3.54 -40.31 -16.39
CA LEU A 451 2.22 -40.91 -16.22
C LEU A 451 2.32 -42.44 -16.25
N THR A 452 1.70 -43.06 -15.25
CA THR A 452 1.51 -44.52 -15.16
C THR A 452 0.04 -44.84 -15.01
N LYS A 453 -0.40 -46.01 -15.50
CA LYS A 453 -1.76 -46.50 -15.24
C LYS A 453 -1.86 -47.00 -13.80
N ALA A 454 -2.93 -46.63 -13.11
CA ALA A 454 -3.27 -47.12 -11.78
C ALA A 454 -4.75 -47.57 -11.77
N GLY A 455 -5.01 -48.79 -12.25
CA GLY A 455 -6.36 -49.30 -12.46
C GLY A 455 -7.14 -48.46 -13.49
N LYS A 456 -8.31 -47.94 -13.10
CA LYS A 456 -9.12 -47.00 -13.93
C LYS A 456 -8.60 -45.56 -13.89
N GLN A 457 -7.66 -45.25 -13.00
CA GLN A 457 -7.10 -43.91 -12.83
C GLN A 457 -5.69 -43.82 -13.43
N GLN A 458 -5.19 -42.60 -13.54
CA GLN A 458 -3.82 -42.31 -13.93
C GLN A 458 -3.05 -41.82 -12.70
N ARG A 459 -1.83 -42.31 -12.53
CA ARG A 459 -0.89 -41.83 -11.51
C ARG A 459 0.16 -40.97 -12.20
N LEU A 460 0.07 -39.66 -11.96
CA LEU A 460 1.03 -38.67 -12.43
C LEU A 460 2.08 -38.44 -11.34
N SER A 461 3.32 -38.79 -11.65
CA SER A 461 4.49 -38.51 -10.83
C SER A 461 5.18 -37.26 -11.36
N ILE A 462 5.38 -36.25 -10.53
CA ILE A 462 6.04 -34.99 -10.89
C ILE A 462 7.33 -34.89 -10.07
N THR A 463 8.45 -34.66 -10.75
CA THR A 463 9.75 -34.41 -10.12
C THR A 463 10.08 -32.93 -10.26
N PHE A 464 10.49 -32.31 -9.16
CA PHE A 464 10.79 -30.89 -9.02
C PHE A 464 12.29 -30.70 -8.83
N GLN A 465 12.81 -29.58 -9.36
CA GLN A 465 14.10 -29.06 -8.97
C GLN A 465 13.86 -27.93 -7.96
N LYS A 466 14.59 -27.97 -6.83
CA LYS A 466 14.44 -27.03 -5.72
C LYS A 466 15.77 -26.35 -5.39
N ARG A 467 15.69 -25.08 -5.00
CA ARG A 467 16.78 -24.32 -4.35
C ARG A 467 16.16 -23.30 -3.40
N ASN A 468 16.71 -23.17 -2.19
CA ASN A 468 16.21 -22.22 -1.18
C ASN A 468 14.70 -22.37 -0.90
N ALA A 469 14.19 -23.60 -0.99
CA ALA A 469 12.77 -23.92 -1.03
C ALA A 469 12.41 -25.00 0.01
N ASP A 470 13.10 -25.02 1.14
CA ASP A 470 12.99 -26.02 2.21
C ASP A 470 11.80 -25.72 3.14
N ILE A 471 10.67 -25.37 2.54
CA ILE A 471 9.39 -25.08 3.19
C ILE A 471 8.28 -25.90 2.52
N PRO A 472 7.13 -26.13 3.20
CA PRO A 472 5.97 -26.73 2.56
C PRO A 472 5.45 -25.81 1.45
N LEU A 473 5.37 -26.31 0.22
CA LEU A 473 4.91 -25.54 -0.94
C LEU A 473 3.59 -26.08 -1.46
N ARG A 474 2.55 -25.25 -1.44
CA ARG A 474 1.27 -25.56 -2.09
C ARG A 474 1.29 -25.00 -3.51
N LEU A 475 1.44 -25.87 -4.50
CA LEU A 475 1.69 -25.52 -5.90
C LEU A 475 0.45 -25.80 -6.76
N PRO A 476 -0.05 -24.81 -7.52
CA PRO A 476 -1.06 -25.04 -8.54
C PRO A 476 -0.41 -25.60 -9.81
N ILE A 477 -0.88 -26.76 -10.25
CA ILE A 477 -0.46 -27.42 -11.48
C ILE A 477 -1.62 -27.38 -12.46
N GLU A 478 -1.46 -26.67 -13.56
CA GLU A 478 -2.43 -26.74 -14.66
C GLU A 478 -2.11 -27.94 -15.55
N LEU A 479 -3.05 -28.89 -15.60
CA LEU A 479 -3.00 -30.09 -16.41
C LEU A 479 -3.75 -29.85 -17.72
N ARG A 480 -3.17 -30.26 -18.85
CA ARG A 480 -3.74 -30.03 -20.18
C ARG A 480 -3.85 -31.32 -21.00
N SER A 481 -4.97 -31.43 -21.70
CA SER A 481 -5.28 -32.43 -22.73
C SER A 481 -6.09 -31.74 -23.84
N PRO A 482 -6.27 -32.37 -25.02
CA PRO A 482 -7.14 -31.83 -26.06
C PRO A 482 -8.55 -31.58 -25.50
N GLY A 483 -9.02 -30.33 -25.58
CA GLY A 483 -10.33 -29.92 -25.08
C GLY A 483 -10.50 -29.88 -23.55
N ARG A 484 -9.43 -30.07 -22.76
CA ARG A 484 -9.51 -30.04 -21.29
C ARG A 484 -8.33 -29.34 -20.66
N GLN A 485 -8.61 -28.36 -19.81
CA GLN A 485 -7.63 -27.70 -18.93
C GLN A 485 -8.16 -27.74 -17.49
N GLN A 486 -7.31 -28.12 -16.54
CA GLN A 486 -7.70 -28.24 -15.15
C GLN A 486 -6.54 -27.91 -14.21
N VAL A 487 -6.76 -27.00 -13.28
CA VAL A 487 -5.78 -26.74 -12.19
C VAL A 487 -6.00 -27.75 -11.07
N GLN A 488 -4.92 -28.37 -10.62
CA GLN A 488 -4.84 -29.23 -9.45
C GLN A 488 -3.84 -28.64 -8.47
N TRP A 489 -4.23 -28.50 -7.21
CA TRP A 489 -3.32 -28.06 -6.15
C TRP A 489 -2.66 -29.28 -5.53
N LEU A 490 -1.33 -29.25 -5.41
CA LEU A 490 -0.56 -30.25 -4.70
C LEU A 490 0.28 -29.61 -3.59
N THR A 491 0.58 -30.38 -2.55
CA THR A 491 1.52 -29.97 -1.51
C THR A 491 2.82 -30.72 -1.73
N LEU A 492 3.91 -29.98 -1.89
CA LEU A 492 5.28 -30.50 -1.93
C LEU A 492 5.92 -30.29 -0.57
N ALA A 493 6.34 -31.39 0.07
CA ALA A 493 6.97 -31.34 1.39
C ALA A 493 8.37 -30.68 1.33
N PRO A 494 8.88 -30.13 2.45
CA PRO A 494 10.20 -29.50 2.51
C PRO A 494 11.32 -30.41 1.97
N ASN A 495 11.35 -31.67 2.39
CA ASN A 495 12.42 -32.62 2.06
C ASN A 495 12.08 -33.53 0.86
N SER A 496 11.08 -33.17 0.06
CA SER A 496 10.68 -33.94 -1.12
C SER A 496 10.90 -33.14 -2.40
N ASP A 497 11.45 -33.81 -3.41
CA ASP A 497 11.51 -33.35 -4.80
C ASP A 497 10.41 -33.99 -5.65
N ARG A 498 9.57 -34.85 -5.07
CA ARG A 498 8.56 -35.62 -5.81
C ARG A 498 7.17 -35.43 -5.23
N ALA A 499 6.18 -35.30 -6.12
CA ALA A 499 4.76 -35.33 -5.78
C ALA A 499 4.00 -36.28 -6.70
N ILE A 500 2.92 -36.87 -6.18
CA ILE A 500 2.07 -37.81 -6.92
C ILE A 500 0.63 -37.27 -6.93
N LEU A 501 0.04 -37.21 -8.11
CA LEU A 501 -1.37 -36.92 -8.32
C LEU A 501 -2.08 -38.13 -8.91
N THR A 502 -3.28 -38.41 -8.40
CA THR A 502 -4.15 -39.45 -8.95
C THR A 502 -5.29 -38.78 -9.71
N LEU A 503 -5.42 -39.10 -10.99
CA LEU A 503 -6.27 -38.37 -11.94
C LEU A 503 -7.26 -39.31 -12.65
N PRO A 504 -8.49 -38.86 -12.92
CA PRO A 504 -9.47 -39.66 -13.68
C PRO A 504 -9.24 -39.61 -15.20
N PHE A 505 -8.19 -38.93 -15.67
CA PHE A 505 -7.87 -38.74 -17.09
C PHE A 505 -6.36 -38.70 -17.30
N ALA A 506 -5.92 -38.86 -18.56
CA ALA A 506 -4.52 -38.82 -18.95
C ALA A 506 -4.14 -37.42 -19.49
N PRO A 507 -3.52 -36.55 -18.65
CA PRO A 507 -2.95 -35.29 -19.14
C PRO A 507 -1.81 -35.54 -20.13
N GLN A 508 -1.66 -34.64 -21.11
CA GLN A 508 -0.58 -34.67 -22.09
C GLN A 508 0.58 -33.75 -21.70
N SER A 509 0.28 -32.66 -21.02
CA SER A 509 1.25 -31.68 -20.55
C SER A 509 0.78 -31.01 -19.27
N LEU A 510 1.69 -30.29 -18.62
CA LEU A 510 1.39 -29.51 -17.44
C LEU A 510 2.17 -28.20 -17.38
N ARG A 511 1.66 -27.24 -16.60
CA ARG A 511 2.30 -25.94 -16.31
C ARG A 511 2.29 -25.68 -14.80
N LEU A 512 3.43 -25.24 -14.26
CA LEU A 512 3.56 -24.83 -12.86
C LEU A 512 3.12 -23.39 -12.69
N ASP A 513 2.11 -23.18 -11.85
CA ASP A 513 1.66 -21.87 -11.38
C ASP A 513 1.48 -20.83 -12.50
N PRO A 514 0.61 -21.10 -13.50
CA PRO A 514 0.46 -20.20 -14.62
C PRO A 514 -0.11 -18.83 -14.23
N GLU A 515 -0.86 -18.77 -13.13
CA GLU A 515 -1.49 -17.56 -12.61
C GLU A 515 -0.63 -16.81 -11.58
N MET A 516 0.62 -17.21 -11.34
CA MET A 516 1.54 -16.52 -10.41
C MET A 516 0.97 -16.40 -8.98
N ARG A 517 0.40 -17.49 -8.47
CA ARG A 517 -0.30 -17.55 -7.17
C ARG A 517 0.65 -17.88 -6.02
N VAL A 518 1.90 -18.26 -6.28
CA VAL A 518 2.88 -18.66 -5.26
C VAL A 518 4.04 -17.67 -5.21
N TRP A 519 4.46 -17.28 -4.00
CA TRP A 519 5.68 -16.51 -3.78
C TRP A 519 6.92 -17.37 -4.06
N ARG A 520 7.39 -17.34 -5.32
CA ARG A 520 8.53 -18.15 -5.79
C ARG A 520 9.36 -17.40 -6.83
N ARG A 521 10.60 -17.84 -7.02
CA ARG A 521 11.45 -17.39 -8.11
C ARG A 521 10.84 -17.84 -9.44
N LEU A 522 10.66 -16.87 -10.34
CA LEU A 522 10.30 -17.12 -11.72
C LEU A 522 11.57 -17.23 -12.55
N ALA A 523 11.61 -18.17 -13.49
CA ALA A 523 12.72 -18.26 -14.43
C ALA A 523 12.74 -17.02 -15.35
N THR A 524 13.92 -16.63 -15.85
CA THR A 524 14.09 -15.42 -16.66
C THR A 524 13.16 -15.39 -17.88
N ASN A 525 12.90 -16.54 -18.50
CA ASN A 525 11.97 -16.67 -19.63
C ASN A 525 10.49 -16.47 -19.25
N GLN A 526 10.14 -16.55 -17.96
CA GLN A 526 8.81 -16.25 -17.44
C GLN A 526 8.63 -14.77 -17.11
N LEU A 527 9.71 -13.99 -16.98
CA LEU A 527 9.66 -12.57 -16.67
C LEU A 527 9.65 -11.75 -17.96
N PRO A 528 8.51 -11.20 -18.38
CA PRO A 528 8.47 -10.35 -19.56
C PRO A 528 9.26 -9.05 -19.28
N SER A 529 10.01 -8.62 -20.29
CA SER A 529 10.78 -7.39 -20.24
C SER A 529 9.87 -6.16 -20.11
N ILE A 530 10.31 -5.18 -19.32
CA ILE A 530 9.60 -3.91 -19.11
C ILE A 530 10.55 -2.75 -19.38
N LEU A 531 10.02 -1.61 -19.80
CA LEU A 531 10.81 -0.45 -20.25
C LEU A 531 11.76 0.09 -19.19
N ARG A 532 11.47 -0.11 -17.90
CA ARG A 532 12.36 0.25 -16.77
C ARG A 532 13.77 -0.32 -16.92
N GLN A 533 13.92 -1.50 -17.53
CA GLN A 533 15.23 -2.11 -17.79
C GLN A 533 16.11 -1.24 -18.70
N TRP A 534 15.51 -0.44 -19.58
CA TRP A 534 16.23 0.52 -20.42
C TRP A 534 16.40 1.85 -19.72
N LEU A 535 15.33 2.40 -19.11
CA LEU A 535 15.37 3.69 -18.39
C LEU A 535 16.53 3.74 -17.38
N ALA A 536 16.64 2.71 -16.54
CA ALA A 536 17.61 2.61 -15.44
C ALA A 536 18.90 1.81 -15.82
N ALA A 537 19.14 1.55 -17.10
CA ALA A 537 20.33 0.82 -17.53
C ALA A 537 21.61 1.62 -17.24
N LYS A 538 22.66 0.96 -16.74
CA LYS A 538 23.97 1.60 -16.50
C LYS A 538 24.70 1.95 -17.80
N ASN A 539 24.62 1.07 -18.80
CA ASN A 539 25.26 1.22 -20.11
C ASN A 539 24.23 1.04 -21.23
N PRO A 540 23.23 1.93 -21.37
CA PRO A 540 22.23 1.79 -22.40
C PRO A 540 22.85 2.02 -23.79
N GLN A 541 22.31 1.34 -24.79
CA GLN A 541 22.71 1.52 -26.18
C GLN A 541 21.51 1.94 -27.01
N VAL A 542 21.74 2.79 -28.01
CA VAL A 542 20.66 3.30 -28.87
C VAL A 542 21.07 3.31 -30.34
N LEU A 543 20.18 2.80 -31.18
CA LEU A 543 20.26 2.90 -32.64
C LEU A 543 19.16 3.86 -33.10
N ASN A 544 19.55 5.05 -33.55
CA ASN A 544 18.66 5.95 -34.25
C ASN A 544 18.61 5.53 -35.73
N VAL A 545 17.48 4.99 -36.17
CA VAL A 545 17.29 4.54 -37.57
C VAL A 545 16.78 5.65 -38.48
N ALA A 546 16.40 6.80 -37.92
CA ALA A 546 16.13 7.99 -38.69
C ALA A 546 17.45 8.63 -39.12
N THR A 547 17.76 8.55 -40.42
CA THR A 547 19.09 8.86 -40.95
C THR A 547 19.31 10.33 -41.27
N ALA A 548 18.24 11.12 -41.45
CA ALA A 548 18.30 12.54 -41.75
C ALA A 548 17.03 13.32 -41.33
N GLY A 549 17.13 14.65 -41.32
CA GLY A 549 15.98 15.56 -41.18
C GLY A 549 15.35 15.61 -39.79
N GLU A 550 14.10 16.08 -39.73
CA GLU A 550 13.36 16.26 -38.47
C GLU A 550 13.22 14.98 -37.62
N PRO A 551 12.94 13.79 -38.19
CA PRO A 551 12.82 12.57 -37.39
C PRO A 551 14.12 12.18 -36.68
N GLN A 552 15.28 12.40 -37.31
CA GLN A 552 16.58 12.15 -36.68
C GLN A 552 16.78 13.05 -35.46
N ALA A 553 16.48 14.34 -35.59
CA ALA A 553 16.55 15.30 -34.50
C ALA A 553 15.57 14.95 -33.37
N ALA A 554 14.35 14.54 -33.72
CA ALA A 554 13.32 14.12 -32.78
C ALA A 554 13.75 12.93 -31.92
N VAL A 555 14.29 11.88 -32.55
CA VAL A 555 14.82 10.71 -31.83
C VAL A 555 15.97 11.13 -30.92
N ASN A 556 16.92 11.93 -31.42
CA ASN A 556 18.05 12.39 -30.62
C ASN A 556 17.59 13.10 -29.35
N GLN A 557 16.60 14.01 -29.46
CA GLN A 557 16.09 14.75 -28.31
C GLN A 557 15.29 13.86 -27.35
N LEU A 558 14.54 12.87 -27.85
CA LEU A 558 13.83 11.89 -27.02
C LEU A 558 14.82 11.04 -26.19
N VAL A 559 15.89 10.59 -26.83
CA VAL A 559 16.91 9.72 -26.23
C VAL A 559 17.62 10.39 -25.06
N GLU A 560 17.92 11.69 -25.15
CA GLU A 560 18.54 12.44 -24.04
C GLU A 560 17.63 12.53 -22.79
N ARG A 561 16.32 12.28 -22.92
CA ARG A 561 15.36 12.28 -21.80
C ARG A 561 14.91 10.89 -21.37
N PHE A 562 15.03 9.90 -22.24
CA PHE A 562 14.53 8.55 -21.97
C PHE A 562 15.45 7.81 -20.99
N PHE A 563 16.76 7.92 -21.15
CA PHE A 563 17.70 7.19 -20.30
C PHE A 563 18.14 8.01 -19.08
N GLU A 564 18.31 7.35 -17.93
CA GLU A 564 18.94 7.96 -16.74
C GLU A 564 20.46 8.11 -16.91
N ALA A 565 21.08 7.19 -17.66
CA ALA A 565 22.49 7.24 -18.03
C ALA A 565 22.66 7.54 -19.52
N ARG A 566 23.71 8.29 -19.89
CA ARG A 566 23.95 8.65 -21.29
C ARG A 566 24.17 7.40 -22.15
N PRO A 567 23.39 7.17 -23.22
CA PRO A 567 23.49 5.96 -24.01
C PRO A 567 24.65 6.01 -25.01
N THR A 568 25.21 4.83 -25.30
CA THR A 568 26.14 4.65 -26.41
C THR A 568 25.36 4.58 -27.72
N ARG A 569 25.73 5.37 -28.72
CA ARG A 569 25.09 5.38 -30.03
C ARG A 569 25.66 4.28 -30.92
N LEU A 570 24.79 3.47 -31.51
CA LEU A 570 25.11 2.38 -32.42
C LEU A 570 24.84 2.77 -33.86
N THR A 571 25.59 2.18 -34.79
CA THR A 571 25.26 2.10 -36.22
C THR A 571 24.47 0.82 -36.52
N VAL A 572 23.83 0.75 -37.70
CA VAL A 572 23.12 -0.46 -38.14
C VAL A 572 24.05 -1.68 -38.19
N SER A 573 25.29 -1.50 -38.65
CA SER A 573 26.30 -2.56 -38.68
C SER A 573 26.72 -3.04 -37.29
N GLN A 574 26.66 -2.17 -36.27
CA GLN A 574 26.97 -2.51 -34.89
C GLN A 574 25.81 -3.21 -34.15
N LEU A 575 24.58 -3.14 -34.66
CA LEU A 575 23.41 -3.77 -34.04
C LEU A 575 23.58 -5.29 -33.89
N LEU A 576 24.07 -5.96 -34.95
CA LEU A 576 24.30 -7.41 -34.93
C LEU A 576 25.42 -7.81 -33.99
N ALA A 577 26.45 -6.97 -33.81
CA ALA A 577 27.51 -7.21 -32.83
C ALA A 577 26.98 -7.01 -31.39
N ALA A 578 26.18 -5.97 -31.18
CA ALA A 578 25.50 -5.69 -29.90
C ALA A 578 24.51 -6.81 -29.51
N ALA A 579 24.00 -7.57 -30.48
CA ALA A 579 23.08 -8.69 -30.25
C ALA A 579 23.65 -9.86 -29.44
N THR A 580 24.98 -9.86 -29.24
CA THR A 580 25.70 -10.85 -28.42
C THR A 580 25.96 -10.36 -26.98
N GLY A 581 25.70 -9.07 -26.71
CA GLY A 581 25.94 -8.44 -25.41
C GLY A 581 24.76 -8.53 -24.44
N LYS A 582 25.01 -8.16 -23.17
CA LYS A 582 23.97 -8.06 -22.12
C LYS A 582 23.37 -6.66 -21.99
N ASN A 583 23.92 -5.67 -22.68
CA ASN A 583 23.50 -4.28 -22.55
C ASN A 583 22.14 -4.05 -23.25
N PRO A 584 21.20 -3.31 -22.63
CA PRO A 584 19.93 -2.99 -23.27
C PRO A 584 20.10 -2.10 -24.50
N VAL A 585 19.52 -2.52 -25.62
CA VAL A 585 19.51 -1.80 -26.89
C VAL A 585 18.13 -1.22 -27.16
N LEU A 586 18.07 0.06 -27.55
CA LEU A 586 16.87 0.74 -28.01
C LEU A 586 16.99 1.08 -29.51
N ILE A 587 16.03 0.66 -30.32
CA ILE A 587 15.90 1.11 -31.72
C ILE A 587 14.84 2.21 -31.77
N ALA A 588 15.13 3.35 -32.39
CA ALA A 588 14.19 4.47 -32.47
C ALA A 588 14.18 5.15 -33.85
N GLY A 589 12.99 5.41 -34.39
CA GLY A 589 12.82 6.09 -35.70
C GLY A 589 11.37 6.14 -36.16
N THR A 590 11.14 6.46 -37.44
CA THR A 590 9.78 6.43 -37.99
C THR A 590 9.28 5.00 -38.18
N HIS A 591 7.97 4.82 -38.36
CA HIS A 591 7.36 3.52 -38.65
C HIS A 591 8.03 2.81 -39.83
N ALA A 592 8.24 3.52 -40.95
CA ALA A 592 8.84 2.94 -42.14
C ALA A 592 10.29 2.50 -41.90
N GLU A 593 11.11 3.37 -41.29
CA GLU A 593 12.53 3.09 -41.05
C GLU A 593 12.74 1.98 -40.01
N VAL A 594 11.92 1.96 -38.96
CA VAL A 594 11.93 0.90 -37.95
C VAL A 594 11.52 -0.42 -38.57
N ASP A 595 10.43 -0.47 -39.34
CA ASP A 595 10.00 -1.71 -40.01
C ASP A 595 11.07 -2.25 -40.95
N GLN A 596 11.70 -1.38 -41.74
CA GLN A 596 12.80 -1.76 -42.62
C GLN A 596 14.00 -2.31 -41.85
N THR A 597 14.38 -1.66 -40.75
CA THR A 597 15.52 -2.09 -39.92
C THR A 597 15.26 -3.43 -39.24
N LEU A 598 14.05 -3.62 -38.69
CA LEU A 598 13.66 -4.89 -38.05
C LEU A 598 13.68 -6.03 -39.06
N ALA A 599 13.13 -5.81 -40.27
CA ALA A 599 13.14 -6.80 -41.34
C ALA A 599 14.57 -7.14 -41.79
N ALA A 600 15.42 -6.13 -42.01
CA ALA A 600 16.81 -6.32 -42.43
C ALA A 600 17.66 -7.07 -41.38
N ALA A 601 17.37 -6.88 -40.10
CA ALA A 601 18.07 -7.54 -39.00
C ALA A 601 17.46 -8.90 -38.61
N GLY A 602 16.40 -9.37 -39.29
CA GLY A 602 15.69 -10.60 -38.93
C GLY A 602 15.02 -10.55 -37.56
N LEU A 603 14.69 -9.35 -37.07
CA LEU A 603 14.05 -9.13 -35.78
C LEU A 603 12.52 -9.19 -35.90
N PRO A 604 11.80 -9.51 -34.81
CA PRO A 604 10.33 -9.52 -34.83
C PRO A 604 9.75 -8.19 -35.32
N PRO A 605 8.76 -8.20 -36.23
CA PRO A 605 8.13 -6.98 -36.73
C PRO A 605 7.28 -6.31 -35.63
N ARG A 606 6.74 -5.12 -35.95
CA ARG A 606 5.77 -4.45 -35.07
C ARG A 606 4.62 -5.39 -34.70
N PRO A 607 4.30 -5.52 -33.40
CA PRO A 607 3.20 -6.36 -32.94
C PRO A 607 1.89 -6.04 -33.66
N THR A 608 1.20 -7.08 -34.11
CA THR A 608 -0.02 -6.96 -34.90
C THR A 608 -1.14 -6.23 -34.17
N GLN A 609 -1.17 -6.33 -32.84
CA GLN A 609 -2.11 -5.62 -31.96
C GLN A 609 -2.00 -4.08 -32.04
N PHE A 610 -0.91 -3.55 -32.58
CA PHE A 610 -0.70 -2.10 -32.77
C PHE A 610 -1.16 -1.61 -34.14
N LYS A 611 -1.43 -2.49 -35.11
CA LYS A 611 -1.68 -2.08 -36.51
C LYS A 611 -2.83 -1.06 -36.57
N ALA A 612 -2.54 0.10 -37.19
CA ALA A 612 -3.41 1.27 -37.34
C ALA A 612 -3.79 2.04 -36.06
N LYS A 613 -3.21 1.72 -34.89
CA LYS A 613 -3.43 2.47 -33.64
C LYS A 613 -2.25 3.38 -33.31
N GLY A 614 -2.57 4.58 -32.84
CA GLY A 614 -1.60 5.52 -32.29
C GLY A 614 -0.70 6.20 -33.33
N HIS A 615 -0.21 7.38 -32.98
CA HIS A 615 0.83 8.09 -33.72
C HIS A 615 2.23 7.61 -33.35
N ALA A 616 2.40 7.00 -32.17
CA ALA A 616 3.66 6.40 -31.76
C ALA A 616 3.44 5.11 -30.96
N GLN A 617 4.37 4.18 -31.09
CA GLN A 617 4.31 2.82 -30.55
C GLN A 617 5.65 2.51 -29.89
N VAL A 618 5.62 2.00 -28.66
CA VAL A 618 6.83 1.63 -27.91
C VAL A 618 6.66 0.20 -27.39
N TRP A 619 7.66 -0.66 -27.58
CA TRP A 619 7.59 -2.02 -27.05
C TRP A 619 8.96 -2.64 -26.78
N THR A 620 8.99 -3.55 -25.81
CA THR A 620 10.10 -4.48 -25.60
C THR A 620 9.93 -5.69 -26.53
N VAL A 621 11.04 -6.22 -27.03
CA VAL A 621 11.04 -7.38 -27.94
C VAL A 621 11.39 -8.63 -27.15
N ALA A 622 10.50 -9.62 -27.18
CA ALA A 622 10.71 -10.90 -26.50
C ALA A 622 11.41 -11.90 -27.43
N GLY A 623 12.21 -12.81 -26.85
CA GLY A 623 12.82 -13.92 -27.58
C GLY A 623 14.11 -13.56 -28.33
N THR A 624 14.65 -12.35 -28.15
CA THR A 624 16.00 -11.97 -28.58
C THR A 624 17.03 -12.47 -27.57
N THR A 625 18.28 -12.69 -28.03
CA THR A 625 19.41 -13.10 -27.18
C THR A 625 19.92 -12.00 -26.24
N PHE A 626 19.46 -10.77 -26.46
CA PHE A 626 19.83 -9.56 -25.75
C PHE A 626 18.58 -8.71 -25.48
N PRO A 627 18.59 -7.81 -24.48
CA PRO A 627 17.43 -6.96 -24.22
C PRO A 627 17.27 -5.92 -25.34
N LEU A 628 16.21 -6.04 -26.13
CA LEU A 628 15.83 -5.08 -27.17
C LEU A 628 14.49 -4.38 -26.88
N ALA A 629 14.46 -3.06 -27.05
CA ALA A 629 13.23 -2.25 -27.09
C ALA A 629 13.20 -1.39 -28.35
N VAL A 630 11.99 -0.98 -28.74
CA VAL A 630 11.76 -0.21 -29.96
C VAL A 630 10.81 0.96 -29.66
N ILE A 631 11.14 2.13 -30.20
CA ILE A 631 10.27 3.31 -30.30
C ILE A 631 10.03 3.59 -31.78
N SER A 632 8.77 3.62 -32.18
CA SER A 632 8.38 3.82 -33.57
C SER A 632 7.30 4.89 -33.64
N GLY A 633 7.59 6.03 -34.28
CA GLY A 633 6.62 7.10 -34.49
C GLY A 633 6.19 7.20 -35.95
N ARG A 634 4.98 7.68 -36.23
CA ARG A 634 4.53 7.94 -37.60
C ARG A 634 5.39 9.01 -38.29
N ASP A 635 5.76 10.03 -37.53
CA ASP A 635 6.46 11.23 -37.98
C ASP A 635 7.29 11.82 -36.82
N ALA A 636 8.08 12.87 -37.09
CA ALA A 636 8.93 13.54 -36.11
C ALA A 636 8.12 14.10 -34.92
N ALA A 637 6.95 14.67 -35.19
CA ALA A 637 6.08 15.26 -34.16
C ALA A 637 5.57 14.18 -33.17
N ALA A 638 5.21 13.00 -33.68
CA ALA A 638 4.78 11.88 -32.86
C ALA A 638 5.90 11.36 -31.94
N ILE A 639 7.14 11.32 -32.43
CA ILE A 639 8.32 10.93 -31.64
C ILE A 639 8.60 11.98 -30.55
N LEU A 640 8.60 13.27 -30.91
CA LEU A 640 8.81 14.38 -29.96
C LEU A 640 7.77 14.39 -28.85
N ALA A 641 6.50 14.10 -29.18
CA ALA A 641 5.41 14.08 -28.21
C ALA A 641 5.61 13.04 -27.08
N LEU A 642 6.46 12.02 -27.28
CA LEU A 642 6.76 11.02 -26.26
C LEU A 642 7.61 11.55 -25.10
N GLN A 643 8.35 12.65 -25.28
CA GLN A 643 9.36 13.13 -24.32
C GLN A 643 8.86 13.34 -22.90
N ARG A 644 7.60 13.78 -22.75
CA ARG A 644 7.00 14.00 -21.43
C ARG A 644 6.34 12.75 -20.90
N GLY A 645 5.60 12.02 -21.76
CA GLY A 645 4.78 10.90 -21.34
C GLY A 645 5.57 9.61 -21.08
N LEU A 646 6.51 9.27 -21.96
CA LEU A 646 7.15 7.96 -21.99
C LEU A 646 7.92 7.59 -20.71
N PRO A 647 8.69 8.49 -20.06
CA PRO A 647 9.41 8.17 -18.82
C PRO A 647 8.50 7.67 -17.68
N HIS A 648 7.20 8.02 -17.69
CA HIS A 648 6.25 7.62 -16.66
C HIS A 648 5.74 6.16 -16.79
N TYR A 649 6.11 5.45 -17.86
CA TYR A 649 5.57 4.12 -18.17
C TYR A 649 6.62 2.99 -18.08
N GLY A 650 7.65 3.15 -17.24
CA GLY A 650 8.70 2.13 -17.08
C GLY A 650 8.21 0.73 -16.69
N SER A 651 7.05 0.60 -16.02
CA SER A 651 6.47 -0.70 -15.66
C SER A 651 5.81 -1.45 -16.83
N GLN A 652 5.68 -0.83 -18.00
CA GLN A 652 4.99 -1.40 -19.15
C GLN A 652 5.98 -2.13 -20.07
N SER A 653 5.50 -3.19 -20.73
CA SER A 653 6.25 -3.85 -21.80
C SER A 653 5.98 -3.21 -23.16
N TRP A 654 4.79 -2.63 -23.34
CA TRP A 654 4.40 -1.96 -24.56
C TRP A 654 3.40 -0.82 -24.30
N LEU A 655 3.37 0.14 -25.22
CA LEU A 655 2.60 1.38 -25.16
C LEU A 655 2.18 1.81 -26.57
N VAL A 656 0.99 2.39 -26.65
CA VAL A 656 0.49 3.09 -27.84
C VAL A 656 0.12 4.51 -27.44
N PHE A 657 0.63 5.49 -28.17
CA PHE A 657 0.43 6.92 -27.90
C PHE A 657 -0.35 7.61 -29.03
N GLU A 658 -1.28 8.47 -28.66
CA GLU A 658 -1.89 9.47 -29.55
C GLU A 658 -1.58 10.86 -29.01
N GLN A 659 -0.95 11.68 -29.86
CA GLN A 659 -0.59 13.07 -29.52
C GLN A 659 0.13 13.21 -28.16
N GLY A 660 1.03 12.26 -27.84
CA GLY A 660 1.80 12.26 -26.59
C GLY A 660 1.08 11.71 -25.35
N ARG A 661 -0.18 11.27 -25.47
CA ARG A 661 -0.91 10.57 -24.40
C ARG A 661 -0.99 9.07 -24.68
N ALA A 662 -0.74 8.24 -23.67
CA ALA A 662 -0.89 6.79 -23.82
C ALA A 662 -2.38 6.44 -23.91
N VAL A 663 -2.78 5.84 -25.02
CA VAL A 663 -4.16 5.38 -25.29
C VAL A 663 -4.33 3.88 -25.09
N ASP A 664 -3.22 3.14 -25.12
CA ASP A 664 -3.19 1.70 -24.87
C ASP A 664 -1.84 1.34 -24.24
N LYS A 665 -1.83 0.33 -23.36
CA LYS A 665 -0.62 -0.11 -22.65
C LYS A 665 -0.80 -1.51 -22.09
N GLY A 666 0.32 -2.20 -21.87
CA GLY A 666 0.29 -3.46 -21.14
C GLY A 666 1.66 -4.05 -20.89
N VAL A 667 1.64 -5.19 -20.21
CA VAL A 667 2.81 -6.05 -19.98
C VAL A 667 2.67 -7.27 -20.90
N TRP A 668 3.78 -7.74 -21.48
CA TRP A 668 3.72 -8.99 -22.25
C TRP A 668 3.33 -10.14 -21.32
N PRO A 669 2.53 -11.12 -21.78
CA PRO A 669 2.20 -12.26 -20.94
C PRO A 669 3.46 -13.04 -20.58
N ALA A 670 3.56 -13.45 -19.32
CA ALA A 670 4.61 -14.34 -18.87
C ALA A 670 4.55 -15.67 -19.63
N ARG A 671 5.68 -16.14 -20.16
CA ARG A 671 5.75 -17.45 -20.83
C ARG A 671 5.95 -18.53 -19.78
N VAL A 672 4.87 -19.22 -19.43
CA VAL A 672 4.91 -20.33 -18.46
C VAL A 672 5.34 -21.61 -19.19
N PRO A 673 6.45 -22.26 -18.79
CA PRO A 673 6.94 -23.47 -19.44
C PRO A 673 5.88 -24.57 -19.42
N GLU A 674 5.66 -25.19 -20.57
CA GLU A 674 4.80 -26.36 -20.71
C GLU A 674 5.65 -27.62 -20.75
N ILE A 675 5.49 -28.46 -19.73
CA ILE A 675 6.23 -29.71 -19.59
C ILE A 675 5.40 -30.83 -20.18
N LYS A 676 5.95 -31.54 -21.18
CA LYS A 676 5.33 -32.74 -21.74
C LYS A 676 5.39 -33.87 -20.72
N ILE A 677 4.28 -34.59 -20.57
CA ILE A 677 4.20 -35.74 -19.69
C ILE A 677 4.60 -36.99 -20.48
N THR A 678 5.62 -37.70 -20.00
CA THR A 678 6.03 -38.97 -20.60
C THR A 678 5.19 -40.11 -20.04
N ARG A 679 4.98 -41.17 -20.83
CA ARG A 679 4.35 -42.40 -20.34
C ARG A 679 5.47 -43.37 -19.96
N ALA A 680 5.45 -43.90 -18.75
CA ALA A 680 6.40 -44.96 -18.40
C ALA A 680 6.15 -46.14 -19.33
N ARG A 681 7.20 -46.66 -19.97
CA ARG A 681 7.10 -47.92 -20.72
C ARG A 681 6.82 -49.00 -19.69
N GLY A 682 5.63 -49.59 -19.74
CA GLY A 682 5.37 -50.79 -18.96
C GLY A 682 6.38 -51.85 -19.36
N THR A 683 7.13 -52.38 -18.39
CA THR A 683 7.70 -53.72 -18.52
C THR A 683 6.55 -54.65 -18.86
N LYS A 684 6.57 -55.18 -20.09
CA LYS A 684 5.62 -56.18 -20.56
C LYS A 684 5.69 -57.43 -19.69
#